data_AF-B7PYP8-F1
#
_entry.id   AF-B7PYP8-F1
#
_cell.length_a   1.000
_cell.length_b   1.000
_cell.length_c   1.000
_cell.angle_alpha   90.00
_cell.angle_beta   90.00
_cell.angle_gamma   90.00
#
_symmetry.space_group_name_H-M   'P 1'
#
loop_
_entity.id
_entity.type
_entity.pdbx_description
1 polymer ?
#
loop_
_entity_poly.entity_id
_entity_poly.type
_entity_poly.pdbx_seq_one_letter_code
_entity_poly.pdbx_strand_id
1 'polypeptide(L)'
;MWIVLGAVQCSEDAVLYSQVKETRNGSYLSQFEWQVQDMYALLQRSSMMHGLFLAGPEFYTATPGYRVRLGLSFGRVNPANGMPYLGVWFTILRGRYDDALEWPFQYKFNISVIDPSGSEEHAHVSMNPMTAICRLRKQFQRPAVRKNGDGEGCGKSFLVPHSKVLGYIANDSLLIRLSIFLEDKGAIPKRAKAYMRGHQLVSEFQWAIDDVDSKIKQARKGELHSLTSDLFYINSESYLMILQLMFHPEDEHLGLFAVVVPGEFDDSLEWPLSYSFELSIVDQSPGFLTADRKGVIDPTSGVCSLNAFTKPQYQPNTPCGFRKLVSFSALERNNFKKDGKILLRFTAILDQMPNFASVSVKDRHLVAEYTWKVPNIERKIALASSGRASNLLSERFYTRHQGYLMQMQLKFQNHTNGSIGVFLTLLEGGYDSLARWPFVKRFDLIIIDQQHGKTGNDVVVAVDPNNPYIRNEACVGSFWRPFGRNDACGSSSTISYEEVYNRKYIRYGSLLVKVVVYMEEIEPPNQAKLVFRDDSVVAEYDWLVSDIKEKVAQARSGSLQFVDSEKFYLTNGGYRVMLRLYPEKTRGFIGLYVVFTRGAYDSVLDWPFTQKYELVLVDQKDATADITHTTFAASGCPDIALQKPMQEFAEWSCGESQMVSHDVLDGDEYVLKGAIRVRFRVFLKEYASHVASIALRNNALVSEYLWELKDVLAKVNLLMNGGFSKVESPLFYTGNQGYAMRISVVLNRVTTPLQTLASNDDQSVLGIYFTLWKGKHDSVLAWPFPHAISLALVDPSNSGRDLAKTVDPTNARCPPEAFHRPKGTRNEQACGYSAFLAVDRLKDYMRDGSVIIRATVDMRS
;
A
#
# COMPACT_ATOMS: atom_id res chain seq x y z
N MET A 1 -31.85 77.60 30.96
CA MET A 1 -33.32 77.60 30.75
C MET A 1 -33.55 77.47 29.25
N TRP A 2 -34.42 76.55 28.84
CA TRP A 2 -35.02 76.34 27.51
C TRP A 2 -34.20 75.75 26.34
N ILE A 3 -34.70 74.57 25.95
CA ILE A 3 -34.73 73.88 24.65
C ILE A 3 -35.23 74.78 23.52
N VAL A 4 -34.77 74.61 22.27
CA VAL A 4 -35.61 74.46 21.05
C VAL A 4 -34.84 73.68 19.95
N LEU A 5 -35.54 72.71 19.36
CA LEU A 5 -35.23 71.89 18.20
C LEU A 5 -35.25 72.66 16.87
N GLY A 6 -34.48 72.17 15.89
CA GLY A 6 -34.94 72.06 14.50
C GLY A 6 -34.27 72.96 13.46
N ALA A 7 -33.52 72.34 12.55
CA ALA A 7 -33.75 72.42 11.11
C ALA A 7 -32.79 71.48 10.38
N VAL A 8 -33.38 70.56 9.60
CA VAL A 8 -32.68 69.79 8.57
C VAL A 8 -32.15 70.76 7.53
N GLN A 9 -30.83 70.80 7.38
CA GLN A 9 -30.18 71.33 6.19
C GLN A 9 -29.25 70.24 5.68
N CYS A 10 -29.63 69.60 4.57
CA CYS A 10 -28.76 68.73 3.79
C CYS A 10 -27.50 69.55 3.43
N SER A 11 -26.38 69.22 4.07
CA SER A 11 -25.06 69.72 3.68
C SER A 11 -24.09 68.55 3.75
N GLU A 12 -23.43 68.32 2.62
CA GLU A 12 -22.21 67.56 2.34
C GLU A 12 -21.77 66.50 3.37
N ASP A 13 -21.68 65.24 2.91
CA ASP A 13 -21.00 64.13 3.57
C ASP A 13 -19.67 64.57 4.22
N ALA A 14 -19.67 64.81 5.53
CA ALA A 14 -18.46 65.14 6.28
C ALA A 14 -17.52 63.93 6.24
N VAL A 15 -16.55 63.97 5.34
CA VAL A 15 -15.55 62.91 5.18
C VAL A 15 -14.63 62.92 6.41
N LEU A 16 -14.64 61.83 7.18
CA LEU A 16 -13.75 61.67 8.34
C LEU A 16 -12.33 61.29 7.90
N TYR A 17 -11.34 61.76 8.66
CA TYR A 17 -9.92 61.44 8.47
C TYR A 17 -9.30 61.02 9.79
N SER A 18 -8.34 60.10 9.73
CA SER A 18 -7.48 59.78 10.85
C SER A 18 -6.44 60.88 11.10
N GLN A 19 -5.96 60.95 12.33
CA GLN A 19 -4.90 61.88 12.73
C GLN A 19 -3.53 61.24 12.49
N VAL A 20 -2.70 61.87 11.66
CA VAL A 20 -1.30 61.46 11.47
C VAL A 20 -0.45 62.09 12.57
N LYS A 21 0.29 61.25 13.29
CA LYS A 21 1.18 61.64 14.39
C LYS A 21 2.58 61.10 14.14
N GLU A 22 3.58 61.87 14.51
CA GLU A 22 4.98 61.43 14.55
C GLU A 22 5.24 60.74 15.89
N THR A 23 5.87 59.56 15.86
CA THR A 23 6.25 58.83 17.07
C THR A 23 7.57 59.37 17.62
N ARG A 24 7.90 59.01 18.88
CA ARG A 24 9.19 59.37 19.50
C ARG A 24 10.42 58.89 18.73
N ASN A 25 10.23 57.93 17.82
CA ASN A 25 11.30 57.32 17.02
C ASN A 25 11.37 57.93 15.60
N GLY A 26 10.61 58.99 15.33
CA GLY A 26 10.57 59.68 14.03
C GLY A 26 9.67 59.03 12.98
N SER A 27 8.94 57.96 13.33
CA SER A 27 8.06 57.26 12.39
C SER A 27 6.66 57.86 12.37
N TYR A 28 5.97 57.82 11.22
CA TYR A 28 4.58 58.30 11.14
C TYR A 28 3.55 57.20 11.42
N LEU A 29 2.57 57.52 12.25
CA LEU A 29 1.43 56.69 12.61
C LEU A 29 0.13 57.43 12.32
N SER A 30 -0.80 56.77 11.62
CA SER A 30 -2.15 57.25 11.39
C SER A 30 -3.12 56.63 12.39
N GLN A 31 -3.79 57.45 13.19
CA GLN A 31 -4.68 57.01 14.28
C GLN A 31 -6.11 57.47 14.10
N PHE A 32 -7.06 56.56 14.31
CA PHE A 32 -8.48 56.86 14.35
C PHE A 32 -9.11 56.23 15.60
N GLU A 33 -9.98 56.97 16.27
CA GLU A 33 -10.68 56.52 17.47
C GLU A 33 -12.18 56.50 17.21
N TRP A 34 -12.79 55.37 17.55
CA TRP A 34 -14.22 55.14 17.45
C TRP A 34 -14.78 54.84 18.84
N GLN A 35 -15.61 55.76 19.34
CA GLN A 35 -16.38 55.55 20.55
C GLN A 35 -17.72 54.88 20.22
N VAL A 36 -17.95 53.71 20.80
CA VAL A 36 -19.18 52.92 20.66
C VAL A 36 -20.04 53.14 21.88
N GLN A 37 -21.26 53.65 21.71
CA GLN A 37 -22.21 53.91 22.79
C GLN A 37 -23.17 52.74 23.02
N ASP A 38 -23.94 52.78 24.11
CA ASP A 38 -24.97 51.80 24.49
C ASP A 38 -24.45 50.37 24.63
N MET A 39 -23.24 50.23 25.17
CA MET A 39 -22.53 48.95 25.26
C MET A 39 -23.26 47.91 26.09
N TYR A 40 -23.90 48.29 27.19
CA TYR A 40 -24.69 47.34 27.99
C TYR A 40 -25.86 46.76 27.20
N ALA A 41 -26.56 47.58 26.41
CA ALA A 41 -27.66 47.14 25.56
C ALA A 41 -27.17 46.22 24.42
N LEU A 42 -26.03 46.55 23.81
CA LEU A 42 -25.41 45.74 22.76
C LEU A 42 -24.99 44.35 23.29
N LEU A 43 -24.38 44.29 24.48
CA LEU A 43 -23.99 43.02 25.10
C LEU A 43 -25.22 42.17 25.45
N GLN A 44 -26.29 42.75 25.97
CA GLN A 44 -27.55 42.03 26.24
C GLN A 44 -28.16 41.47 24.95
N ARG A 45 -28.30 42.29 23.90
CA ARG A 45 -28.84 41.85 22.59
C ARG A 45 -28.01 40.73 21.98
N SER A 46 -26.69 40.79 22.10
CA SER A 46 -25.79 39.77 21.55
C SER A 46 -25.93 38.40 22.22
N SER A 47 -26.43 38.34 23.46
CA SER A 47 -26.67 37.07 24.16
C SER A 47 -27.93 36.34 23.67
N MET A 48 -28.83 37.06 22.99
CA MET A 48 -30.11 36.53 22.47
C MET A 48 -30.04 36.10 21.01
N MET A 49 -29.00 36.48 20.26
CA MET A 49 -28.83 36.17 18.83
C MET A 49 -27.50 35.43 18.56
N HIS A 50 -27.47 34.59 17.53
CA HIS A 50 -26.23 33.97 17.03
C HIS A 50 -25.33 35.01 16.32
N GLY A 51 -24.71 35.89 17.09
CA GLY A 51 -23.76 36.90 16.61
C GLY A 51 -24.42 38.20 16.13
N LEU A 52 -23.99 39.34 16.69
CA LEU A 52 -24.37 40.68 16.24
C LEU A 52 -23.15 41.36 15.61
N PHE A 53 -23.27 41.92 14.40
CA PHE A 53 -22.23 42.71 13.76
C PHE A 53 -22.62 44.20 13.71
N LEU A 54 -21.74 45.07 14.21
CA LEU A 54 -21.91 46.52 14.23
C LEU A 54 -20.86 47.16 13.31
N ALA A 55 -21.32 47.79 12.24
CA ALA A 55 -20.48 48.57 11.34
C ALA A 55 -20.18 49.95 11.96
N GLY A 56 -18.89 50.32 12.04
CA GLY A 56 -18.44 51.62 12.51
C GLY A 56 -18.38 52.69 11.41
N PRO A 57 -17.86 53.89 11.74
CA PRO A 57 -17.75 55.00 10.80
C PRO A 57 -16.74 54.71 9.69
N GLU A 58 -16.97 55.34 8.53
CA GLU A 58 -16.03 55.33 7.41
C GLU A 58 -15.11 56.55 7.47
N PHE A 59 -13.82 56.35 7.25
CA PHE A 59 -12.83 57.41 7.27
C PHE A 59 -11.67 57.12 6.33
N TYR A 60 -10.90 58.15 5.99
CA TYR A 60 -9.65 58.01 5.24
C TYR A 60 -8.45 57.92 6.19
N THR A 61 -7.53 57.04 5.83
CA THR A 61 -6.30 56.76 6.61
C THR A 61 -5.24 57.87 6.50
N ALA A 62 -5.34 58.77 5.53
CA ALA A 62 -4.50 59.95 5.33
C ALA A 62 -5.10 60.81 4.19
N THR A 63 -4.46 61.94 3.89
CA THR A 63 -4.76 62.79 2.73
C THR A 63 -3.53 62.91 1.83
N PRO A 64 -3.45 62.21 0.68
CA PRO A 64 -4.33 61.12 0.22
C PRO A 64 -4.15 59.83 1.04
N GLY A 65 -5.15 58.95 1.06
CA GLY A 65 -5.10 57.69 1.81
C GLY A 65 -6.25 56.73 1.46
N TYR A 66 -6.21 55.52 2.00
CA TYR A 66 -7.24 54.49 1.79
C TYR A 66 -8.52 54.84 2.55
N ARG A 67 -9.69 54.62 1.94
CA ARG A 67 -11.00 54.67 2.63
C ARG A 67 -11.23 53.36 3.36
N VAL A 68 -11.47 53.42 4.66
CA VAL A 68 -11.61 52.23 5.53
C VAL A 68 -12.80 52.37 6.47
N ARG A 69 -13.22 51.25 7.05
CA ARG A 69 -14.27 51.16 8.07
C ARG A 69 -13.88 50.15 9.14
N LEU A 70 -14.14 50.47 10.40
CA LEU A 70 -14.05 49.51 11.50
C LEU A 70 -15.37 48.76 11.70
N GLY A 71 -15.32 47.59 12.32
CA GLY A 71 -16.52 46.84 12.72
C GLY A 71 -16.30 46.05 13.99
N LEU A 72 -17.38 45.77 14.71
CA LEU A 72 -17.38 44.92 15.90
C LEU A 72 -18.33 43.76 15.71
N SER A 73 -17.94 42.58 16.19
CA SER A 73 -18.85 41.43 16.31
C SER A 73 -19.01 41.04 17.77
N PHE A 74 -20.24 40.87 18.23
CA PHE A 74 -20.58 40.47 19.59
C PHE A 74 -21.24 39.10 19.59
N GLY A 75 -21.03 38.30 20.63
CA GLY A 75 -21.79 37.06 20.86
C GLY A 75 -21.35 35.86 20.02
N ARG A 76 -20.23 35.96 19.28
CA ARG A 76 -19.64 34.79 18.60
C ARG A 76 -19.02 33.87 19.65
N VAL A 77 -19.47 32.61 19.69
CA VAL A 77 -19.00 31.59 20.64
C VAL A 77 -17.71 30.96 20.12
N ASN A 78 -16.66 30.97 20.94
CA ASN A 78 -15.39 30.33 20.60
C ASN A 78 -15.52 28.80 20.79
N PRO A 79 -15.32 27.98 19.74
CA PRO A 79 -15.53 26.54 19.80
C PRO A 79 -14.55 25.81 20.75
N ALA A 80 -13.42 26.42 21.09
CA ALA A 80 -12.43 25.81 21.98
C ALA A 80 -12.85 25.85 23.47
N ASN A 81 -13.69 26.80 23.88
CA ASN A 81 -14.06 26.98 25.28
C ASN A 81 -15.56 27.26 25.52
N GLY A 82 -16.37 27.37 24.47
CA GLY A 82 -17.82 27.57 24.57
C GLY A 82 -18.23 28.97 25.05
N MET A 83 -17.32 29.95 25.12
CA MET A 83 -17.61 31.28 25.66
C MET A 83 -17.84 32.32 24.54
N PRO A 84 -18.70 33.35 24.74
CA PRO A 84 -18.90 34.44 23.78
C PRO A 84 -17.81 35.51 23.87
N TYR A 85 -17.42 36.06 22.72
CA TYR A 85 -16.37 37.07 22.60
C TYR A 85 -16.79 38.29 21.78
N LEU A 86 -16.13 39.40 22.09
CA LEU A 86 -16.02 40.58 21.25
C LEU A 86 -14.93 40.34 20.20
N GLY A 87 -15.30 40.54 18.94
CA GLY A 87 -14.39 40.55 17.80
C GLY A 87 -14.30 41.93 17.17
N VAL A 88 -13.17 42.22 16.53
CA VAL A 88 -12.87 43.50 15.87
C VAL A 88 -12.50 43.29 14.41
N TRP A 89 -12.86 44.25 13.57
CA TRP A 89 -12.80 44.12 12.11
C TRP A 89 -12.37 45.41 11.43
N PHE A 90 -11.64 45.27 10.32
CA PHE A 90 -11.13 46.34 9.46
C PHE A 90 -11.47 46.02 8.00
N THR A 91 -12.18 46.94 7.35
CA THR A 91 -12.66 46.78 5.98
C THR A 91 -12.15 47.92 5.11
N ILE A 92 -11.55 47.58 3.96
CA ILE A 92 -11.16 48.56 2.95
C ILE A 92 -12.33 48.78 1.98
N LEU A 93 -12.63 50.05 1.72
CA LEU A 93 -13.72 50.50 0.86
C LEU A 93 -13.15 51.24 -0.35
N ARG A 94 -13.96 51.36 -1.40
CA ARG A 94 -13.58 52.15 -2.58
C ARG A 94 -13.48 53.63 -2.19
N GLY A 95 -12.28 54.19 -2.31
CA GLY A 95 -11.96 55.58 -2.03
C GLY A 95 -11.78 56.40 -3.30
N ARG A 96 -11.77 57.73 -3.13
CA ARG A 96 -11.48 58.67 -4.23
C ARG A 96 -10.01 58.72 -4.63
N TYR A 97 -9.14 58.24 -3.75
CA TYR A 97 -7.68 58.25 -3.93
C TYR A 97 -7.12 56.92 -4.45
N ASP A 98 -7.97 55.90 -4.68
CA ASP A 98 -7.53 54.53 -4.96
C ASP A 98 -6.59 54.42 -6.17
N ASP A 99 -6.72 55.30 -7.18
CA ASP A 99 -5.84 55.33 -8.37
C ASP A 99 -4.43 55.85 -8.07
N ALA A 100 -4.26 56.64 -7.00
CA ALA A 100 -2.98 57.22 -6.59
C ALA A 100 -2.28 56.43 -5.47
N LEU A 101 -2.91 55.37 -4.96
CA LEU A 101 -2.40 54.58 -3.85
C LEU A 101 -1.77 53.27 -4.33
N GLU A 102 -0.79 52.79 -3.57
CA GLU A 102 -0.18 51.48 -3.80
C GLU A 102 -1.16 50.35 -3.41
N TRP A 103 -1.26 49.32 -4.23
CA TRP A 103 -2.09 48.14 -3.97
C TRP A 103 -1.28 46.85 -4.15
N PRO A 104 -1.53 45.79 -3.35
CA PRO A 104 -2.52 45.70 -2.26
C PRO A 104 -2.15 46.57 -1.05
N PHE A 105 -3.11 46.82 -0.15
CA PHE A 105 -2.87 47.54 1.11
C PHE A 105 -1.78 46.82 1.93
N GLN A 106 -0.73 47.56 2.30
CA GLN A 106 0.54 47.01 2.79
C GLN A 106 0.95 47.49 4.18
N TYR A 107 0.26 48.48 4.75
CA TYR A 107 0.67 49.08 6.03
C TYR A 107 0.23 48.21 7.21
N LYS A 108 1.15 47.88 8.12
CA LYS A 108 0.77 47.20 9.36
C LYS A 108 -0.18 48.07 10.17
N PHE A 109 -1.12 47.44 10.86
CA PHE A 109 -2.08 48.16 11.68
C PHE A 109 -2.46 47.38 12.94
N ASN A 110 -2.81 48.12 13.99
CA ASN A 110 -3.32 47.60 15.24
C ASN A 110 -4.75 48.07 15.44
N ILE A 111 -5.63 47.15 15.85
CA ILE A 111 -6.96 47.48 16.37
C ILE A 111 -6.93 47.19 17.88
N SER A 112 -7.13 48.24 18.68
CA SER A 112 -7.04 48.18 20.13
C SER A 112 -8.38 48.53 20.78
N VAL A 113 -8.79 47.74 21.77
CA VAL A 113 -9.80 48.10 22.75
C VAL A 113 -9.07 48.81 23.88
N ILE A 114 -9.38 50.09 24.08
CA ILE A 114 -8.67 50.94 25.02
C ILE A 114 -9.20 50.72 26.43
N ASP A 115 -8.27 50.55 27.37
CA ASP A 115 -8.58 50.55 28.80
C ASP A 115 -8.75 51.99 29.29
N PRO A 116 -9.91 52.37 29.85
CA PRO A 116 -10.17 53.72 30.33
C PRO A 116 -9.36 54.11 31.58
N SER A 117 -8.75 53.16 32.30
CA SER A 117 -7.98 53.41 33.53
C SER A 117 -6.60 54.04 33.30
N GLY A 118 -6.15 54.11 32.04
CA GLY A 118 -4.82 54.63 31.69
C GLY A 118 -3.68 53.64 31.92
N SER A 119 -3.99 52.39 32.28
CA SER A 119 -3.02 51.28 32.29
C SER A 119 -2.58 50.94 30.85
N GLU A 120 -1.34 50.45 30.66
CA GLU A 120 -0.88 49.97 29.34
C GLU A 120 -1.52 48.64 28.92
N GLU A 121 -2.47 48.07 29.68
CA GLU A 121 -3.10 46.77 29.41
C GLU A 121 -4.25 46.83 28.38
N HIS A 122 -4.01 47.51 27.24
CA HIS A 122 -4.94 47.51 26.13
C HIS A 122 -5.02 46.13 25.44
N ALA A 123 -6.23 45.62 25.24
CA ALA A 123 -6.43 44.44 24.41
C ALA A 123 -6.33 44.84 22.94
N HIS A 124 -5.32 44.34 22.24
CA HIS A 124 -5.09 44.69 20.83
C HIS A 124 -4.85 43.47 19.95
N VAL A 125 -5.15 43.63 18.66
CA VAL A 125 -4.71 42.73 17.60
C VAL A 125 -3.83 43.52 16.64
N SER A 126 -2.62 43.01 16.42
CA SER A 126 -1.75 43.51 15.36
C SER A 126 -1.96 42.69 14.09
N MET A 127 -2.10 43.38 12.97
CA MET A 127 -2.29 42.79 11.66
C MET A 127 -1.21 43.27 10.71
N ASN A 128 -0.49 42.31 10.13
CA ASN A 128 0.39 42.55 9.00
C ASN A 128 -0.35 42.09 7.74
N PRO A 129 -0.68 42.99 6.80
CA PRO A 129 -1.42 42.65 5.59
C PRO A 129 -0.77 41.56 4.74
N MET A 130 0.54 41.35 4.89
CA MET A 130 1.28 40.34 4.13
C MET A 130 1.26 38.96 4.78
N THR A 131 1.14 38.86 6.10
CA THR A 131 1.09 37.57 6.83
C THR A 131 -0.34 37.15 7.21
N ALA A 132 -1.30 38.07 7.22
CA ALA A 132 -2.67 37.79 7.63
C ALA A 132 -3.44 36.99 6.56
N ILE A 133 -4.24 36.01 6.98
CA ILE A 133 -5.12 35.21 6.10
C ILE A 133 -6.05 36.08 5.24
N CYS A 134 -6.35 37.30 5.68
CA CYS A 134 -7.15 38.27 4.94
C CYS A 134 -6.60 38.59 3.54
N ARG A 135 -5.28 38.41 3.35
CA ARG A 135 -4.61 38.47 2.05
C ARG A 135 -5.15 37.42 1.08
N LEU A 136 -5.29 36.17 1.53
CA LEU A 136 -5.83 35.05 0.74
C LEU A 136 -7.30 35.27 0.37
N ARG A 137 -8.06 35.92 1.26
CA ARG A 137 -9.45 36.34 1.01
C ARG A 137 -9.58 37.60 0.14
N LYS A 138 -8.47 38.09 -0.43
CA LYS A 138 -8.40 39.29 -1.26
C LYS A 138 -8.96 40.55 -0.56
N GLN A 139 -8.93 40.61 0.77
CA GLN A 139 -9.50 41.75 1.52
C GLN A 139 -8.62 43.01 1.47
N PHE A 140 -7.34 42.87 1.14
CA PHE A 140 -6.39 43.97 0.97
C PHE A 140 -6.20 44.39 -0.49
N GLN A 141 -6.88 43.73 -1.44
CA GLN A 141 -6.82 44.08 -2.86
C GLN A 141 -7.61 45.36 -3.15
N ARG A 142 -7.29 46.00 -4.28
CA ARG A 142 -8.02 47.19 -4.76
C ARG A 142 -9.52 46.89 -4.91
N PRO A 143 -10.43 47.62 -4.25
CA PRO A 143 -11.87 47.40 -4.38
C PRO A 143 -12.39 47.68 -5.80
N ALA A 144 -12.78 46.63 -6.53
CA ALA A 144 -13.27 46.75 -7.91
C ALA A 144 -14.73 47.22 -8.02
N VAL A 145 -15.60 46.83 -7.07
CA VAL A 145 -17.04 47.14 -7.03
C VAL A 145 -17.39 47.76 -5.67
N ARG A 146 -18.44 48.59 -5.60
CA ARG A 146 -19.05 48.95 -4.30
C ARG A 146 -19.53 47.64 -3.66
N LYS A 147 -18.74 47.08 -2.73
CA LYS A 147 -19.22 46.00 -1.86
C LYS A 147 -20.45 46.56 -1.12
N ASN A 148 -21.61 45.90 -1.23
CA ASN A 148 -22.61 46.03 -0.17
C ASN A 148 -21.88 45.65 1.12
N GLY A 149 -21.99 46.48 2.16
CA GLY A 149 -21.14 46.43 3.35
C GLY A 149 -21.29 45.19 4.25
N ASP A 150 -21.70 44.05 3.70
CA ASP A 150 -22.13 42.83 4.41
C ASP A 150 -21.00 41.84 4.72
N GLY A 151 -19.76 42.14 4.32
CA GLY A 151 -18.59 41.32 4.67
C GLY A 151 -17.86 41.87 5.89
N GLU A 152 -17.56 41.01 6.87
CA GLU A 152 -16.83 41.38 8.11
C GLU A 152 -15.39 41.90 7.88
N GLY A 153 -14.88 41.98 6.65
CA GLY A 153 -13.53 42.49 6.38
C GLY A 153 -12.42 41.60 6.93
N CYS A 154 -11.34 42.22 7.42
CA CYS A 154 -10.21 41.57 8.05
C CYS A 154 -10.17 41.86 9.55
N GLY A 155 -10.19 40.82 10.40
CA GLY A 155 -10.33 41.02 11.84
C GLY A 155 -10.03 39.79 12.69
N LYS A 156 -10.25 39.91 14.00
CA LYS A 156 -10.15 38.82 14.97
C LYS A 156 -11.51 38.63 15.62
N SER A 157 -12.14 37.49 15.39
CA SER A 157 -13.49 37.18 15.91
C SER A 157 -13.54 36.98 17.43
N PHE A 158 -12.43 36.58 18.05
CA PHE A 158 -12.33 36.28 19.48
C PHE A 158 -11.22 37.11 20.14
N LEU A 159 -11.38 38.44 20.23
CA LEU A 159 -10.37 39.33 20.82
C LEU A 159 -10.49 39.38 22.35
N VAL A 160 -11.65 39.77 22.88
CA VAL A 160 -11.90 39.93 24.32
C VAL A 160 -13.12 39.08 24.72
N PRO A 161 -13.03 38.18 25.71
CA PRO A 161 -14.21 37.47 26.22
C PRO A 161 -15.21 38.46 26.78
N HIS A 162 -16.52 38.25 26.57
CA HIS A 162 -17.55 39.18 27.08
C HIS A 162 -17.43 39.44 28.58
N SER A 163 -17.03 38.44 29.38
CA SER A 163 -16.82 38.58 30.83
C SER A 163 -15.73 39.60 31.19
N LYS A 164 -14.76 39.84 30.30
CA LYS A 164 -13.70 40.85 30.48
C LYS A 164 -14.01 42.18 29.81
N VAL A 165 -14.95 42.24 28.86
CA VAL A 165 -15.33 43.49 28.17
C VAL A 165 -15.82 44.56 29.15
N LEU A 166 -16.47 44.15 30.25
CA LEU A 166 -16.95 45.06 31.29
C LEU A 166 -15.84 45.95 31.89
N GLY A 167 -14.59 45.47 31.93
CA GLY A 167 -13.44 46.25 32.41
C GLY A 167 -12.98 47.35 31.45
N TYR A 168 -13.42 47.29 30.19
CA TYR A 168 -13.07 48.27 29.14
C TYR A 168 -14.17 49.30 28.88
N ILE A 169 -15.35 49.16 29.51
CA ILE A 169 -16.49 50.08 29.33
C ILE A 169 -16.38 51.23 30.33
N ALA A 170 -16.44 52.47 29.84
CA ALA A 170 -16.55 53.67 30.66
C ALA A 170 -17.71 54.54 30.15
N ASN A 171 -18.58 54.99 31.04
CA ASN A 171 -19.78 55.79 30.71
C ASN A 171 -20.65 55.14 29.61
N ASP A 172 -20.92 53.85 29.75
CA ASP A 172 -21.64 53.01 28.76
C ASP A 172 -21.05 53.07 27.34
N SER A 173 -19.76 53.42 27.25
CA SER A 173 -19.04 53.56 25.98
C SER A 173 -17.80 52.67 25.96
N LEU A 174 -17.49 52.12 24.78
CA LEU A 174 -16.26 51.39 24.49
C LEU A 174 -15.44 52.17 23.46
N LEU A 175 -14.15 52.37 23.73
CA LEU A 175 -13.26 53.08 22.81
C LEU A 175 -12.40 52.09 22.01
N ILE A 176 -12.55 52.14 20.69
CA ILE A 176 -11.76 51.35 19.74
C ILE A 176 -10.79 52.28 19.01
N ARG A 177 -9.50 51.93 19.03
CA ARG A 177 -8.46 52.69 18.32
C ARG A 177 -7.88 51.85 17.18
N LEU A 178 -7.89 52.41 15.98
CA LEU A 178 -7.07 51.93 14.86
C LEU A 178 -5.77 52.73 14.82
N SER A 179 -4.64 52.04 14.71
CA SER A 179 -3.31 52.64 14.52
C SER A 179 -2.64 51.99 13.31
N ILE A 180 -2.44 52.74 12.22
CA ILE A 180 -1.77 52.30 10.99
C ILE A 180 -0.36 52.89 10.94
N PHE A 181 0.66 52.05 10.83
CA PHE A 181 2.06 52.46 10.80
C PHE A 181 2.46 52.77 9.35
N LEU A 182 2.58 54.05 9.00
CA LEU A 182 2.72 54.52 7.62
C LEU A 182 4.10 54.24 6.99
N GLU A 183 5.08 53.85 7.81
CA GLU A 183 6.42 53.47 7.33
C GLU A 183 6.67 51.96 7.40
N ASP A 184 5.84 51.22 8.13
CA ASP A 184 5.96 49.77 8.29
C ASP A 184 5.12 49.06 7.22
N LYS A 185 5.64 49.08 5.99
CA LYS A 185 5.09 48.35 4.84
C LYS A 185 5.44 46.85 4.96
N GLY A 186 4.48 45.97 4.75
CA GLY A 186 4.74 44.55 4.62
C GLY A 186 5.48 44.21 3.31
N ALA A 187 6.50 43.38 3.40
CA ALA A 187 7.29 42.96 2.24
C ALA A 187 6.61 41.85 1.42
N ILE A 188 6.80 41.87 0.09
CA ILE A 188 6.43 40.76 -0.80
C ILE A 188 7.22 39.52 -0.38
N PRO A 189 6.58 38.33 -0.29
CA PRO A 189 7.29 37.09 -0.01
C PRO A 189 8.46 36.86 -0.95
N LYS A 190 9.65 36.71 -0.37
CA LYS A 190 10.86 36.27 -1.06
C LYS A 190 10.76 34.78 -1.42
N ARG A 191 11.71 34.29 -2.20
CA ARG A 191 11.86 32.86 -2.49
C ARG A 191 13.23 32.40 -2.02
N ALA A 192 13.26 31.30 -1.27
CA ALA A 192 14.50 30.62 -0.93
C ALA A 192 15.16 30.08 -2.21
N LYS A 193 16.49 30.03 -2.22
CA LYS A 193 17.28 29.55 -3.35
C LYS A 193 17.42 28.04 -3.26
N ALA A 194 16.87 27.31 -4.23
CA ALA A 194 17.05 25.87 -4.35
C ALA A 194 18.33 25.53 -5.12
N TYR A 195 19.15 24.61 -4.59
CA TYR A 195 20.37 24.13 -5.24
C TYR A 195 20.81 22.76 -4.66
N MET A 196 21.71 22.06 -5.35
CA MET A 196 22.30 20.81 -4.87
C MET A 196 23.42 21.09 -3.87
N ARG A 197 23.28 20.61 -2.63
CA ARG A 197 24.33 20.61 -1.60
C ARG A 197 24.86 19.19 -1.44
N GLY A 198 25.95 18.89 -2.15
CA GLY A 198 26.41 17.50 -2.31
C GLY A 198 25.42 16.70 -3.16
N HIS A 199 24.86 15.63 -2.59
CA HIS A 199 23.83 14.81 -3.23
C HIS A 199 22.40 15.15 -2.77
N GLN A 200 22.23 16.22 -1.99
CA GLN A 200 20.93 16.64 -1.46
C GLN A 200 20.41 17.91 -2.15
N LEU A 201 19.19 17.88 -2.68
CA LEU A 201 18.47 19.09 -3.07
C LEU A 201 18.03 19.83 -1.81
N VAL A 202 18.52 21.05 -1.64
CA VAL A 202 18.18 21.91 -0.50
C VAL A 202 17.64 23.25 -0.99
N SER A 203 16.89 23.92 -0.13
CA SER A 203 16.45 25.28 -0.33
C SER A 203 16.88 26.17 0.81
N GLU A 204 17.54 27.28 0.48
CA GLU A 204 18.18 28.14 1.44
C GLU A 204 17.64 29.57 1.43
N PHE A 205 17.30 30.06 2.61
CA PHE A 205 16.95 31.46 2.86
C PHE A 205 17.94 32.06 3.85
N GLN A 206 18.52 33.22 3.50
CA GLN A 206 19.46 33.95 4.34
C GLN A 206 18.86 35.26 4.82
N TRP A 207 19.08 35.57 6.09
CA TRP A 207 18.60 36.77 6.76
C TRP A 207 19.74 37.46 7.51
N ALA A 208 20.10 38.67 7.06
CA ALA A 208 21.12 39.49 7.71
C ALA A 208 20.51 40.37 8.80
N ILE A 209 21.19 40.45 9.94
CA ILE A 209 20.86 41.38 11.02
C ILE A 209 22.01 42.36 11.16
N ASP A 210 21.76 43.62 10.83
CA ASP A 210 22.71 44.70 11.03
C ASP A 210 22.72 45.19 12.49
N ASP A 211 23.82 45.77 12.94
CA ASP A 211 23.98 46.41 14.26
C ASP A 211 23.45 45.55 15.43
N VAL A 212 23.93 44.29 15.49
CA VAL A 212 23.50 43.34 16.53
C VAL A 212 23.83 43.82 17.93
N ASP A 213 24.91 44.58 18.10
CA ASP A 213 25.38 45.06 19.40
C ASP A 213 24.42 46.08 20.00
N SER A 214 23.90 47.01 19.19
CA SER A 214 22.85 47.94 19.60
C SER A 214 21.56 47.20 19.97
N LYS A 215 21.17 46.19 19.18
CA LYS A 215 19.97 45.37 19.45
C LYS A 215 20.09 44.57 20.74
N ILE A 216 21.25 44.00 21.04
CA ILE A 216 21.50 43.33 22.33
C ILE A 216 21.42 44.33 23.49
N LYS A 217 21.95 45.55 23.33
CA LYS A 217 21.84 46.61 24.36
C LYS A 217 20.38 47.01 24.60
N GLN A 218 19.60 47.21 23.54
CA GLN A 218 18.15 47.49 23.64
C GLN A 218 17.41 46.33 24.32
N ALA A 219 17.75 45.08 23.98
CA ALA A 219 17.14 43.91 24.60
C ALA A 219 17.43 43.79 26.11
N ARG A 220 18.67 44.10 26.54
CA ARG A 220 19.03 44.16 27.97
C ARG A 220 18.27 45.27 28.73
N LYS A 221 17.86 46.33 28.04
CA LYS A 221 17.02 47.40 28.61
C LYS A 221 15.52 47.10 28.57
N GLY A 222 15.10 45.98 27.98
CA GLY A 222 13.69 45.63 27.79
C GLY A 222 13.02 46.37 26.61
N GLU A 223 13.79 47.10 25.79
CA GLU A 223 13.26 47.88 24.66
C GLU A 223 13.03 47.01 23.41
N LEU A 224 13.69 45.85 23.31
CA LEU A 224 13.61 44.95 22.16
C LEU A 224 13.55 43.47 22.59
N HIS A 225 12.47 42.76 22.21
CA HIS A 225 12.31 41.34 22.55
C HIS A 225 12.56 40.37 21.39
N SER A 226 12.11 40.72 20.18
CA SER A 226 12.26 39.85 19.01
C SER A 226 12.32 40.62 17.70
N LEU A 227 12.89 39.99 16.68
CA LEU A 227 12.92 40.45 15.30
C LEU A 227 12.32 39.37 14.39
N THR A 228 11.75 39.77 13.27
CA THR A 228 11.21 38.86 12.27
C THR A 228 11.87 39.10 10.91
N SER A 229 12.11 38.04 10.15
CA SER A 229 12.57 38.14 8.77
C SER A 229 11.46 38.62 7.84
N ASP A 230 11.82 38.89 6.58
CA ASP A 230 10.82 38.91 5.51
C ASP A 230 10.15 37.54 5.36
N LEU A 231 8.94 37.54 4.82
CA LEU A 231 8.27 36.34 4.36
C LEU A 231 9.09 35.67 3.26
N PHE A 232 9.14 34.35 3.26
CA PHE A 232 9.73 33.61 2.14
C PHE A 232 9.04 32.27 1.91
N TYR A 233 8.95 31.88 0.65
CA TYR A 233 8.56 30.53 0.27
C TYR A 233 9.75 29.59 0.34
N ILE A 234 9.53 28.38 0.85
CA ILE A 234 10.56 27.33 0.91
C ILE A 234 11.01 26.92 -0.51
N ASN A 235 10.16 26.95 -1.52
CA ASN A 235 10.51 26.71 -2.93
C ASN A 235 9.50 27.45 -3.84
N SER A 236 9.60 27.32 -5.17
CA SER A 236 8.51 27.67 -6.08
C SER A 236 7.25 26.92 -5.67
N GLU A 237 6.20 27.65 -5.29
CA GLU A 237 4.89 27.08 -4.93
C GLU A 237 4.90 26.16 -3.70
N SER A 238 5.57 26.58 -2.63
CA SER A 238 5.71 25.78 -1.40
C SER A 238 5.12 26.47 -0.17
N TYR A 239 5.41 25.94 1.02
CA TYR A 239 5.00 26.53 2.29
C TYR A 239 5.58 27.93 2.45
N LEU A 240 4.76 28.84 2.97
CA LEU A 240 5.18 30.20 3.30
C LEU A 240 5.67 30.24 4.75
N MET A 241 6.84 30.84 4.96
CA MET A 241 7.49 30.89 6.27
C MET A 241 8.00 32.28 6.62
N ILE A 242 8.23 32.47 7.92
CA ILE A 242 8.96 33.60 8.50
C ILE A 242 9.90 33.09 9.59
N LEU A 243 11.07 33.71 9.73
CA LEU A 243 11.99 33.45 10.84
C LEU A 243 11.75 34.47 11.94
N GLN A 244 11.86 34.03 13.19
CA GLN A 244 11.81 34.88 14.38
C GLN A 244 13.11 34.70 15.18
N LEU A 245 13.83 35.81 15.36
CA LEU A 245 14.99 35.90 16.24
C LEU A 245 14.53 36.46 17.59
N MET A 246 14.74 35.71 18.67
CA MET A 246 14.40 36.13 20.02
C MET A 246 15.65 36.42 20.84
N PHE A 247 15.64 37.51 21.59
CA PHE A 247 16.70 37.89 22.51
C PHE A 247 16.32 37.45 23.92
N HIS A 248 17.17 36.63 24.55
CA HIS A 248 16.97 36.16 25.92
C HIS A 248 18.07 36.75 26.81
N PRO A 249 17.91 38.00 27.30
CA PRO A 249 18.94 38.67 28.10
C PRO A 249 19.22 37.95 29.42
N GLU A 250 18.20 37.36 30.06
CA GLU A 250 18.34 36.57 31.31
C GLU A 250 19.27 35.36 31.15
N ASP A 251 19.19 34.71 29.97
CA ASP A 251 19.99 33.54 29.65
C ASP A 251 21.30 33.94 28.94
N GLU A 252 21.47 35.19 28.52
CA GLU A 252 22.48 35.68 27.57
C GLU A 252 22.56 34.89 26.25
N HIS A 253 21.41 34.53 25.67
CA HIS A 253 21.34 33.77 24.42
C HIS A 253 20.45 34.42 23.36
N LEU A 254 20.77 34.10 22.10
CA LEU A 254 19.87 34.27 20.97
C LEU A 254 19.14 32.96 20.69
N GLY A 255 17.83 33.06 20.49
CA GLY A 255 16.99 31.98 20.01
C GLY A 255 16.52 32.23 18.57
N LEU A 256 16.45 31.19 17.76
CA LEU A 256 15.98 31.27 16.37
C LEU A 256 14.87 30.27 16.13
N PHE A 257 13.78 30.74 15.54
CA PHE A 257 12.56 29.98 15.30
C PHE A 257 12.08 30.16 13.87
N ALA A 258 11.48 29.11 13.32
CA ALA A 258 10.74 29.14 12.08
C ALA A 258 9.24 29.07 12.39
N VAL A 259 8.45 29.80 11.62
CA VAL A 259 7.00 29.87 11.77
C VAL A 259 6.35 29.64 10.41
N VAL A 260 5.47 28.64 10.32
CA VAL A 260 4.61 28.44 9.14
C VAL A 260 3.49 29.47 9.18
N VAL A 261 3.26 30.14 8.05
CA VAL A 261 2.23 31.17 7.92
C VAL A 261 1.28 30.83 6.76
N PRO A 262 0.02 31.33 6.77
CA PRO A 262 -0.93 31.11 5.68
C PRO A 262 -0.39 31.51 4.30
N GLY A 263 -0.22 30.54 3.42
CA GLY A 263 0.31 30.66 2.08
C GLY A 263 -0.76 30.55 0.99
N GLU A 264 -0.44 31.02 -0.21
CA GLU A 264 -1.34 30.91 -1.38
C GLU A 264 -1.50 29.47 -1.89
N PHE A 265 -0.53 28.62 -1.59
CA PHE A 265 -0.45 27.25 -2.10
C PHE A 265 -0.95 26.21 -1.08
N ASP A 266 -1.40 26.64 0.11
CA ASP A 266 -1.71 25.74 1.24
C ASP A 266 -2.76 24.66 0.94
N ASP A 267 -3.65 24.87 -0.05
CA ASP A 267 -4.64 23.87 -0.48
C ASP A 267 -4.05 22.74 -1.33
N SER A 268 -2.92 23.00 -1.98
CA SER A 268 -2.21 22.04 -2.85
C SER A 268 -1.04 21.33 -2.16
N LEU A 269 -0.66 21.78 -0.96
CA LEU A 269 0.48 21.24 -0.22
C LEU A 269 0.07 20.09 0.69
N GLU A 270 1.03 19.20 0.97
CA GLU A 270 0.88 18.15 1.96
C GLU A 270 0.87 18.74 3.38
N TRP A 271 0.09 18.16 4.28
CA TRP A 271 0.05 18.59 5.68
C TRP A 271 0.02 17.39 6.63
N PRO A 272 0.72 17.46 7.78
CA PRO A 272 1.60 18.54 8.27
C PRO A 272 2.87 18.74 7.42
N LEU A 273 3.51 19.92 7.51
CA LEU A 273 4.77 20.24 6.84
C LEU A 273 5.79 19.11 7.08
N SER A 274 6.32 18.56 5.99
CA SER A 274 7.10 17.32 5.98
C SER A 274 8.59 17.52 5.70
N TYR A 275 9.03 18.73 5.34
CA TYR A 275 10.45 19.02 5.14
C TYR A 275 11.19 19.11 6.47
N SER A 276 12.27 18.33 6.60
CA SER A 276 13.29 18.60 7.61
C SER A 276 14.04 19.88 7.26
N PHE A 277 14.35 20.70 8.25
CA PHE A 277 15.04 21.96 8.02
C PHE A 277 16.09 22.28 9.08
N GLU A 278 17.10 23.03 8.68
CA GLU A 278 18.20 23.51 9.52
C GLU A 278 17.99 25.00 9.84
N LEU A 279 18.17 25.36 11.11
CA LEU A 279 18.27 26.74 11.58
C LEU A 279 19.69 26.99 12.04
N SER A 280 20.34 28.01 11.47
CA SER A 280 21.75 28.25 11.71
C SER A 280 22.11 29.72 11.84
N ILE A 281 23.12 29.99 12.66
CA ILE A 281 23.92 31.20 12.57
C ILE A 281 25.20 30.89 11.81
N VAL A 282 25.47 31.69 10.79
CA VAL A 282 26.52 31.45 9.81
C VAL A 282 27.85 31.94 10.33
N ASP A 283 28.86 31.08 10.25
CA ASP A 283 30.25 31.47 10.40
C ASP A 283 30.70 32.22 9.14
N GLN A 284 31.14 33.46 9.30
CA GLN A 284 31.51 34.36 8.20
C GLN A 284 33.01 34.25 7.83
N SER A 285 33.69 33.18 8.25
CA SER A 285 35.04 32.83 7.82
C SER A 285 35.09 32.47 6.33
N PRO A 286 36.21 32.71 5.62
CA PRO A 286 36.35 32.32 4.22
C PRO A 286 36.48 30.80 4.05
N GLY A 287 35.71 30.23 3.11
CA GLY A 287 35.92 28.88 2.56
C GLY A 287 35.62 27.72 3.51
N PHE A 288 36.41 26.64 3.42
CA PHE A 288 36.24 25.36 4.12
C PHE A 288 36.39 25.41 5.65
N LEU A 289 36.62 26.60 6.22
CA LEU A 289 36.76 26.84 7.66
C LEU A 289 35.44 27.25 8.33
N THR A 290 34.33 27.36 7.59
CA THR A 290 33.03 27.76 8.16
C THR A 290 32.50 26.70 9.13
N ALA A 291 32.37 27.07 10.42
CA ALA A 291 31.77 26.25 11.45
C ALA A 291 30.43 26.81 11.91
N ASP A 292 29.41 26.75 11.05
CA ASP A 292 28.06 27.22 11.35
C ASP A 292 27.52 26.59 12.63
N ARG A 293 26.95 27.41 13.52
CA ARG A 293 26.22 26.90 14.67
C ARG A 293 24.77 26.66 14.24
N LYS A 294 24.43 25.38 14.06
CA LYS A 294 23.13 24.96 13.53
C LYS A 294 22.40 23.95 14.41
N GLY A 295 21.08 23.94 14.28
CA GLY A 295 20.21 22.90 14.81
C GLY A 295 19.28 22.39 13.71
N VAL A 296 19.00 21.09 13.72
CA VAL A 296 18.12 20.42 12.75
C VAL A 296 16.77 20.16 13.39
N ILE A 297 15.71 20.45 12.66
CA ILE A 297 14.34 20.23 13.06
C ILE A 297 13.72 19.27 12.05
N ASP A 298 13.33 18.10 12.54
CA ASP A 298 12.47 17.16 11.84
C ASP A 298 11.05 17.30 12.41
N PRO A 299 10.07 17.76 11.60
CA PRO A 299 8.66 17.88 12.00
C PRO A 299 8.04 16.61 12.59
N THR A 300 8.60 15.43 12.29
CA THR A 300 8.11 14.14 12.78
C THR A 300 8.76 13.66 14.07
N SER A 301 9.90 14.24 14.46
CA SER A 301 10.70 13.77 15.62
C SER A 301 10.10 14.09 16.99
N GLY A 302 9.04 14.92 17.04
CA GLY A 302 8.37 15.32 18.28
C GLY A 302 9.11 16.40 19.09
N VAL A 303 10.19 16.98 18.54
CA VAL A 303 10.95 18.08 19.17
C VAL A 303 10.09 19.34 19.33
N CYS A 304 9.16 19.58 18.40
CA CYS A 304 8.19 20.67 18.45
C CYS A 304 6.77 20.12 18.49
N SER A 305 5.83 20.94 18.99
CA SER A 305 4.41 20.62 18.93
C SER A 305 3.96 20.45 17.48
N LEU A 306 3.12 19.44 17.21
CA LEU A 306 2.58 19.20 15.88
C LEU A 306 1.85 20.43 15.31
N ASN A 307 1.23 21.25 16.17
CA ASN A 307 0.56 22.49 15.81
C ASN A 307 1.49 23.52 15.14
N ALA A 308 2.81 23.39 15.29
CA ALA A 308 3.77 24.23 14.57
C ALA A 308 3.79 23.94 13.06
N PHE A 309 3.41 22.72 12.66
CA PHE A 309 3.58 22.20 11.30
C PHE A 309 2.25 21.87 10.61
N THR A 310 1.11 21.90 11.31
CA THR A 310 -0.20 21.70 10.69
C THR A 310 -0.55 22.81 9.70
N LYS A 311 -1.54 22.57 8.84
CA LYS A 311 -2.07 23.61 7.95
C LYS A 311 -2.47 24.84 8.77
N PRO A 312 -1.86 26.01 8.53
CA PRO A 312 -2.20 27.22 9.28
C PRO A 312 -3.64 27.61 8.93
N GLN A 313 -4.41 27.99 9.95
CA GLN A 313 -5.76 28.51 9.75
C GLN A 313 -5.70 30.03 9.63
N TYR A 314 -6.12 30.75 10.68
CA TYR A 314 -6.30 32.20 10.66
C TYR A 314 -5.04 33.00 11.03
N GLN A 315 -4.08 32.37 11.70
CA GLN A 315 -2.87 33.01 12.23
C GLN A 315 -1.64 32.17 11.91
N PRO A 316 -0.43 32.77 11.94
CA PRO A 316 0.81 32.01 11.99
C PRO A 316 0.74 30.89 13.03
N ASN A 317 1.33 29.74 12.71
CA ASN A 317 1.43 28.64 13.66
C ASN A 317 2.32 29.01 14.86
N THR A 318 2.32 28.15 15.88
CA THR A 318 3.26 28.30 16.99
C THR A 318 4.71 28.20 16.48
N PRO A 319 5.62 29.10 16.87
CA PRO A 319 7.02 29.05 16.46
C PRO A 319 7.70 27.75 16.91
N CYS A 320 8.52 27.17 16.02
CA CYS A 320 9.35 26.01 16.31
C CYS A 320 10.82 26.33 16.05
N GLY A 321 11.69 26.01 17.01
CA GLY A 321 13.06 26.49 16.98
C GLY A 321 13.87 26.18 18.22
N PHE A 322 15.01 26.85 18.32
CA PHE A 322 15.95 26.69 19.42
C PHE A 322 15.97 27.96 20.26
N ARG A 323 15.56 27.87 21.52
CA ARG A 323 15.62 28.99 22.48
C ARG A 323 17.04 29.46 22.77
N LYS A 324 18.01 28.54 22.83
CA LYS A 324 19.41 28.82 23.13
C LYS A 324 20.30 28.33 21.98
N LEU A 325 20.28 29.03 20.85
CA LEU A 325 21.07 28.66 19.67
C LEU A 325 22.55 29.02 19.85
N VAL A 326 22.81 30.26 20.26
CA VAL A 326 24.15 30.83 20.47
C VAL A 326 24.11 31.83 21.65
N SER A 327 25.17 31.88 22.45
CA SER A 327 25.30 32.86 23.53
C SER A 327 25.84 34.20 23.01
N PHE A 328 25.56 35.30 23.70
CA PHE A 328 26.11 36.60 23.34
C PHE A 328 27.64 36.59 23.32
N SER A 329 28.27 35.92 24.29
CA SER A 329 29.74 35.77 24.34
C SER A 329 30.32 34.91 23.21
N ALA A 330 29.55 34.00 22.61
CA ALA A 330 29.99 33.21 21.47
C ALA A 330 29.89 33.99 20.15
N LEU A 331 29.01 35.00 20.06
CA LEU A 331 28.96 35.91 18.91
C LEU A 331 30.23 36.76 18.79
N GLU A 332 30.82 37.14 19.92
CA GLU A 332 32.06 37.93 19.97
C GLU A 332 33.33 37.11 19.74
N ARG A 333 33.36 35.87 20.26
CA ARG A 333 34.57 35.02 20.24
C ARG A 333 34.75 34.25 18.95
N ASN A 334 33.66 33.98 18.23
CA ASN A 334 33.68 33.23 16.99
C ASN A 334 33.44 34.18 15.81
N ASN A 335 33.74 33.71 14.60
CA ASN A 335 33.57 34.48 13.37
C ASN A 335 32.10 34.61 12.91
N PHE A 336 31.14 34.59 13.85
CA PHE A 336 29.70 34.75 13.57
C PHE A 336 29.30 36.21 13.32
N LYS A 337 30.04 37.16 13.88
CA LYS A 337 29.80 38.60 13.71
C LYS A 337 30.92 39.23 12.88
N LYS A 338 30.56 39.93 11.81
CA LYS A 338 31.48 40.68 10.93
C LYS A 338 30.88 42.05 10.65
N ASP A 339 31.65 43.12 10.89
CA ASP A 339 31.21 44.51 10.72
C ASP A 339 29.88 44.85 11.44
N GLY A 340 29.69 44.28 12.64
CA GLY A 340 28.45 44.44 13.43
C GLY A 340 27.24 43.65 12.90
N LYS A 341 27.42 42.83 11.85
CA LYS A 341 26.37 42.05 11.21
C LYS A 341 26.48 40.57 11.56
N ILE A 342 25.33 39.92 11.76
CA ILE A 342 25.23 38.46 11.80
C ILE A 342 24.38 37.97 10.64
N LEU A 343 24.69 36.76 10.17
CA LEU A 343 23.93 36.08 9.11
C LEU A 343 23.22 34.87 9.70
N LEU A 344 21.90 34.83 9.55
CA LEU A 344 21.06 33.70 9.90
C LEU A 344 20.67 32.97 8.62
N ARG A 345 20.59 31.64 8.69
CA ARG A 345 20.28 30.82 7.52
C ARG A 345 19.30 29.72 7.90
N PHE A 346 18.23 29.66 7.11
CA PHE A 346 17.29 28.56 7.06
C PHE A 346 17.62 27.68 5.86
N THR A 347 17.68 26.37 6.06
CA THR A 347 17.90 25.41 4.97
C THR A 347 16.89 24.29 5.07
N ALA A 348 15.90 24.25 4.18
CA ALA A 348 15.01 23.11 4.03
C ALA A 348 15.67 22.05 3.15
N ILE A 349 15.57 20.78 3.53
CA ILE A 349 15.98 19.66 2.71
C ILE A 349 14.76 19.31 1.84
N LEU A 350 14.84 19.66 0.55
CA LEU A 350 13.77 19.45 -0.42
C LEU A 350 13.74 18.03 -0.95
N ASP A 351 14.88 17.33 -0.88
CA ASP A 351 14.97 15.91 -1.17
C ASP A 351 14.11 15.12 -0.17
N GLN A 352 12.83 14.99 -0.52
CA GLN A 352 12.11 13.76 -0.32
C GLN A 352 12.42 12.80 -1.47
N MET A 353 13.70 12.56 -1.78
CA MET A 353 14.02 11.22 -2.26
C MET A 353 13.60 10.33 -1.11
N PRO A 354 12.54 9.53 -1.27
CA PRO A 354 12.10 8.72 -0.17
C PRO A 354 13.27 7.87 0.28
N ASN A 355 13.50 7.73 1.59
CA ASN A 355 14.51 6.76 1.99
C ASN A 355 14.05 5.42 1.43
N PHE A 356 14.90 4.73 0.70
CA PHE A 356 14.58 3.40 0.20
C PHE A 356 15.32 2.42 1.07
N ALA A 357 14.62 1.39 1.51
CA ALA A 357 15.27 0.21 2.04
C ALA A 357 16.23 -0.34 0.98
N SER A 358 17.43 -0.72 1.40
CA SER A 358 18.35 -1.44 0.53
C SER A 358 17.76 -2.81 0.23
N VAL A 359 17.81 -3.22 -1.03
CA VAL A 359 17.36 -4.55 -1.43
C VAL A 359 18.53 -5.52 -1.30
N SER A 360 18.32 -6.60 -0.57
CA SER A 360 19.29 -7.70 -0.46
C SER A 360 18.57 -9.05 -0.52
N VAL A 361 19.32 -10.14 -0.42
CA VAL A 361 18.78 -11.50 -0.45
C VAL A 361 19.01 -12.15 0.90
N LYS A 362 17.93 -12.60 1.56
CA LYS A 362 18.00 -13.30 2.84
C LYS A 362 16.95 -14.41 2.84
N ASP A 363 17.34 -15.61 3.31
CA ASP A 363 16.46 -16.77 3.40
C ASP A 363 15.65 -17.03 2.12
N ARG A 364 16.31 -16.92 0.95
CA ARG A 364 15.72 -17.08 -0.40
C ARG A 364 14.65 -16.04 -0.78
N HIS A 365 14.58 -14.92 -0.07
CA HIS A 365 13.69 -13.80 -0.38
C HIS A 365 14.50 -12.56 -0.76
N LEU A 366 14.02 -11.78 -1.73
CA LEU A 366 14.27 -10.34 -1.80
C LEU A 366 13.76 -9.76 -0.51
N VAL A 367 14.68 -9.22 0.27
CA VAL A 367 14.36 -8.50 1.48
C VAL A 367 14.63 -7.02 1.28
N ALA A 368 13.74 -6.20 1.81
CA ALA A 368 13.94 -4.77 1.95
C ALA A 368 14.51 -4.52 3.35
N GLU A 369 15.73 -4.01 3.40
CA GLU A 369 16.44 -3.74 4.64
C GLU A 369 16.61 -2.25 4.88
N TYR A 370 16.18 -1.77 6.03
CA TYR A 370 16.38 -0.38 6.43
C TYR A 370 17.00 -0.32 7.82
N THR A 371 18.09 0.44 7.97
CA THR A 371 18.84 0.57 9.24
C THR A 371 18.74 2.00 9.75
N TRP A 372 18.18 2.15 10.95
CA TRP A 372 18.07 3.40 11.67
C TRP A 372 19.14 3.51 12.76
N LYS A 373 19.93 4.59 12.68
CA LYS A 373 20.88 4.97 13.72
C LYS A 373 20.23 5.94 14.70
N VAL A 374 20.14 5.55 15.96
CA VAL A 374 19.60 6.38 17.06
C VAL A 374 20.75 6.97 17.87
N PRO A 375 21.15 8.23 17.64
CA PRO A 375 22.25 8.84 18.38
C PRO A 375 21.80 9.22 19.81
N ASN A 376 22.78 9.31 20.70
CA ASN A 376 22.62 9.72 22.11
C ASN A 376 21.54 8.93 22.85
N ILE A 377 21.50 7.61 22.64
CA ILE A 377 20.44 6.76 23.18
C ILE A 377 20.40 6.80 24.72
N GLU A 378 21.55 6.89 25.37
CA GLU A 378 21.66 6.97 26.84
C GLU A 378 20.93 8.20 27.39
N ARG A 379 21.11 9.37 26.75
CA ARG A 379 20.38 10.59 27.10
C ARG A 379 18.88 10.45 26.87
N LYS A 380 18.48 9.77 25.80
CA LYS A 380 17.06 9.55 25.46
C LYS A 380 16.40 8.60 26.46
N ILE A 381 17.10 7.55 26.90
CA ILE A 381 16.66 6.68 28.01
C ILE A 381 16.51 7.49 29.29
N ALA A 382 17.48 8.33 29.66
CA ALA A 382 17.38 9.17 30.85
C ALA A 382 16.19 10.14 30.80
N LEU A 383 15.94 10.76 29.64
CA LEU A 383 14.75 11.60 29.43
C LEU A 383 13.46 10.77 29.55
N ALA A 384 13.46 9.55 29.03
CA ALA A 384 12.32 8.66 29.14
C ALA A 384 12.04 8.25 30.58
N SER A 385 13.06 7.88 31.35
CA SER A 385 12.93 7.58 32.80
C SER A 385 12.37 8.74 33.60
N SER A 386 12.62 9.99 33.18
CA SER A 386 12.03 11.20 33.77
C SER A 386 10.62 11.55 33.28
N GLY A 387 10.00 10.70 32.44
CA GLY A 387 8.69 10.93 31.83
C GLY A 387 8.67 12.00 30.72
N ARG A 388 9.84 12.51 30.31
CA ARG A 388 9.97 13.60 29.33
C ARG A 388 10.09 13.11 27.88
N ALA A 389 10.18 11.81 27.66
CA ALA A 389 10.19 11.16 26.35
C ALA A 389 9.48 9.81 26.43
N SER A 390 8.64 9.48 25.45
CA SER A 390 7.90 8.21 25.44
C SER A 390 8.04 7.44 24.12
N ASN A 391 8.34 8.13 23.03
CA ASN A 391 8.45 7.54 21.69
C ASN A 391 9.52 8.27 20.86
N LEU A 392 10.18 7.54 19.96
CA LEU A 392 11.06 8.06 18.93
C LEU A 392 10.65 7.47 17.59
N LEU A 393 10.70 8.27 16.54
CA LEU A 393 10.38 7.85 15.19
C LEU A 393 11.65 7.85 14.32
N SER A 394 11.76 6.89 13.41
CA SER A 394 12.75 6.94 12.34
C SER A 394 12.28 7.90 11.23
N GLU A 395 13.18 8.20 10.30
CA GLU A 395 12.76 8.73 9.00
C GLU A 395 11.77 7.78 8.31
N ARG A 396 10.91 8.32 7.43
CA ARG A 396 10.03 7.52 6.58
C ARG A 396 10.84 6.88 5.47
N PHE A 397 10.54 5.63 5.14
CA PHE A 397 11.20 4.92 4.06
C PHE A 397 10.23 4.03 3.30
N TYR A 398 10.43 3.88 1.99
CA TYR A 398 9.75 2.86 1.21
C TYR A 398 10.54 1.56 1.22
N THR A 399 9.80 0.45 1.21
CA THR A 399 10.36 -0.90 1.02
C THR A 399 11.10 -1.06 -0.31
N ARG A 400 10.69 -0.35 -1.36
CA ARG A 400 11.35 -0.28 -2.68
C ARG A 400 10.83 0.94 -3.46
N HIS A 401 11.35 1.21 -4.66
CA HIS A 401 10.91 2.36 -5.50
C HIS A 401 9.39 2.50 -5.64
N GLN A 402 8.67 1.39 -5.83
CA GLN A 402 7.20 1.31 -5.87
C GLN A 402 6.72 0.31 -4.80
N GLY A 403 6.83 0.72 -3.54
CA GLY A 403 6.56 -0.13 -2.37
C GLY A 403 5.65 0.50 -1.34
N TYR A 404 5.57 -0.14 -0.18
CA TYR A 404 4.89 0.38 1.02
C TYR A 404 5.74 1.46 1.69
N LEU A 405 5.11 2.55 2.12
CA LEU A 405 5.72 3.57 2.97
C LEU A 405 5.65 3.15 4.44
N MET A 406 6.79 3.18 5.12
CA MET A 406 6.96 2.67 6.48
C MET A 406 7.73 3.65 7.36
N GLN A 407 7.54 3.50 8.67
CA GLN A 407 8.30 4.22 9.70
C GLN A 407 8.50 3.33 10.92
N MET A 408 9.73 3.26 11.44
CA MET A 408 10.04 2.54 12.67
C MET A 408 9.80 3.43 13.90
N GLN A 409 9.50 2.81 15.03
CA GLN A 409 9.32 3.50 16.30
C GLN A 409 10.07 2.78 17.44
N LEU A 410 10.67 3.56 18.34
CA LEU A 410 11.10 3.10 19.65
C LEU A 410 10.19 3.67 20.73
N LYS A 411 9.45 2.81 21.41
CA LYS A 411 8.63 3.21 22.57
C LYS A 411 9.37 2.85 23.84
N PHE A 412 9.47 3.82 24.74
CA PHE A 412 10.09 3.65 26.04
C PHE A 412 9.03 3.28 27.08
N GLN A 413 9.21 2.14 27.74
CA GLN A 413 8.37 1.71 28.85
C GLN A 413 9.15 1.83 30.16
N ASN A 414 8.51 2.36 31.20
CA ASN A 414 9.15 2.62 32.49
C ASN A 414 8.62 1.75 33.63
N HIS A 415 8.01 0.61 33.34
CA HIS A 415 7.50 -0.32 34.37
C HIS A 415 8.64 -1.21 34.90
N THR A 416 8.58 -1.57 36.19
CA THR A 416 9.49 -2.45 36.97
C THR A 416 10.99 -2.26 36.73
N ASN A 417 11.54 -2.59 35.55
CA ASN A 417 12.97 -2.44 35.18
C ASN A 417 13.25 -1.56 33.94
N GLY A 418 12.22 -1.03 33.29
CA GLY A 418 12.33 -0.19 32.11
C GLY A 418 12.80 -0.92 30.84
N SER A 419 12.11 -0.73 29.72
CA SER A 419 12.39 -1.43 28.47
C SER A 419 12.18 -0.54 27.25
N ILE A 420 12.86 -0.89 26.16
CA ILE A 420 12.64 -0.31 24.83
C ILE A 420 11.84 -1.34 24.02
N GLY A 421 10.69 -0.91 23.52
CA GLY A 421 9.91 -1.62 22.52
C GLY A 421 10.18 -1.11 21.12
N VAL A 422 10.29 -2.01 20.15
CA VAL A 422 10.50 -1.69 18.73
C VAL A 422 9.23 -2.00 17.94
N PHE A 423 8.82 -1.05 17.11
CA PHE A 423 7.61 -1.16 16.29
C PHE A 423 7.84 -0.70 14.86
N LEU A 424 7.00 -1.18 13.96
CA LEU A 424 6.87 -0.74 12.58
C LEU A 424 5.47 -0.17 12.33
N THR A 425 5.39 0.88 11.53
CA THR A 425 4.12 1.50 11.16
C THR A 425 4.03 1.65 9.65
N LEU A 426 2.88 1.27 9.10
CA LEU A 426 2.50 1.55 7.72
C LEU A 426 1.87 2.95 7.63
N LEU A 427 2.30 3.71 6.62
CA LEU A 427 1.84 5.07 6.35
C LEU A 427 1.20 5.14 4.97
N GLU A 428 0.31 6.10 4.77
CA GLU A 428 -0.25 6.40 3.45
C GLU A 428 0.87 6.86 2.51
N GLY A 429 1.09 6.06 1.46
CA GLY A 429 2.13 6.26 0.46
C GLY A 429 1.55 6.61 -0.91
N GLY A 430 2.32 7.33 -1.71
CA GLY A 430 1.91 7.73 -3.07
C GLY A 430 1.72 6.55 -4.04
N TYR A 431 2.21 5.36 -3.68
CA TYR A 431 2.10 4.12 -4.47
C TYR A 431 1.08 3.12 -3.90
N ASP A 432 0.26 3.51 -2.93
CA ASP A 432 -0.66 2.59 -2.25
C ASP A 432 -1.72 2.00 -3.18
N SER A 433 -2.02 2.66 -4.31
CA SER A 433 -2.90 2.15 -5.38
C SER A 433 -2.28 0.98 -6.16
N LEU A 434 -0.95 0.89 -6.18
CA LEU A 434 -0.18 -0.18 -6.83
C LEU A 434 0.19 -1.30 -5.84
N ALA A 435 0.18 -1.00 -4.55
CA ALA A 435 0.52 -1.93 -3.48
C ALA A 435 -0.65 -2.87 -3.16
N ARG A 436 -0.33 -4.10 -2.70
CA ARG A 436 -1.35 -5.07 -2.30
C ARG A 436 -1.79 -4.83 -0.86
N TRP A 437 -3.10 -4.86 -0.63
CA TRP A 437 -3.70 -4.71 0.70
C TRP A 437 -4.66 -5.87 1.03
N PRO A 438 -4.80 -6.25 2.32
CA PRO A 438 -3.99 -5.83 3.46
C PRO A 438 -2.51 -6.26 3.32
N PHE A 439 -1.62 -5.63 4.10
CA PHE A 439 -0.20 -5.94 4.11
C PHE A 439 0.04 -7.33 4.71
N VAL A 440 0.66 -8.23 3.92
CA VAL A 440 0.83 -9.65 4.27
C VAL A 440 2.29 -10.10 4.35
N LYS A 441 3.25 -9.17 4.27
CA LYS A 441 4.67 -9.52 4.23
C LYS A 441 5.21 -9.70 5.64
N ARG A 442 5.90 -10.82 5.89
CA ARG A 442 6.67 -11.02 7.12
C ARG A 442 7.75 -9.95 7.22
N PHE A 443 8.03 -9.49 8.42
CA PHE A 443 9.19 -8.64 8.69
C PHE A 443 9.82 -8.94 10.04
N ASP A 444 11.11 -8.69 10.15
CA ASP A 444 11.87 -8.78 11.39
C ASP A 444 12.31 -7.38 11.82
N LEU A 445 12.09 -7.04 13.08
CA LEU A 445 12.65 -5.84 13.74
C LEU A 445 13.84 -6.26 14.59
N ILE A 446 14.98 -5.60 14.42
CA ILE A 446 16.27 -6.09 14.90
C ILE A 446 16.98 -4.97 15.66
N ILE A 447 17.40 -5.22 16.89
CA ILE A 447 18.39 -4.38 17.58
C ILE A 447 19.76 -5.04 17.40
N ILE A 448 20.68 -4.32 16.76
CA ILE A 448 21.96 -4.88 16.32
C ILE A 448 22.97 -4.89 17.47
N ASP A 449 23.61 -6.03 17.71
CA ASP A 449 24.83 -6.14 18.51
C ASP A 449 26.00 -5.53 17.72
N GLN A 450 26.59 -4.46 18.25
CA GLN A 450 27.62 -3.66 17.57
C GLN A 450 29.06 -4.07 17.92
N GLN A 451 29.25 -5.23 18.55
CA GLN A 451 30.59 -5.79 18.84
C GLN A 451 31.31 -6.28 17.58
N HIS A 452 32.64 -6.12 17.54
CA HIS A 452 33.44 -6.63 16.42
C HIS A 452 33.63 -8.15 16.50
N GLY A 453 33.39 -8.85 15.39
CA GLY A 453 33.74 -10.27 15.22
C GLY A 453 32.70 -11.30 15.67
N LYS A 454 31.52 -10.89 16.13
CA LYS A 454 30.40 -11.80 16.42
C LYS A 454 29.10 -11.25 15.83
N THR A 455 28.66 -11.81 14.70
CA THR A 455 27.30 -11.65 14.18
C THR A 455 26.47 -12.82 14.70
N GLY A 456 25.57 -12.60 15.66
CA GLY A 456 24.73 -13.72 16.16
C GLY A 456 23.90 -13.48 17.41
N ASN A 457 24.09 -12.37 18.13
CA ASN A 457 23.31 -12.06 19.34
C ASN A 457 22.38 -10.85 19.16
N ASP A 458 21.98 -10.53 17.91
CA ASP A 458 21.00 -9.48 17.66
C ASP A 458 19.67 -9.84 18.33
N VAL A 459 18.98 -8.84 18.89
CA VAL A 459 17.64 -9.04 19.44
C VAL A 459 16.62 -8.90 18.30
N VAL A 460 15.92 -9.98 17.97
CA VAL A 460 15.01 -10.06 16.83
C VAL A 460 13.56 -10.22 17.28
N VAL A 461 12.68 -9.35 16.77
CA VAL A 461 11.22 -9.44 16.88
C VAL A 461 10.67 -9.76 15.49
N ALA A 462 10.35 -11.03 15.26
CA ALA A 462 9.74 -11.48 14.01
C ALA A 462 8.22 -11.29 14.05
N VAL A 463 7.67 -10.71 12.99
CA VAL A 463 6.23 -10.48 12.83
C VAL A 463 5.77 -11.05 11.49
N ASP A 464 4.81 -11.97 11.54
CA ASP A 464 4.15 -12.52 10.36
C ASP A 464 2.66 -12.15 10.34
N PRO A 465 2.22 -11.22 9.48
CA PRO A 465 0.82 -10.83 9.37
C PRO A 465 -0.16 -11.98 9.08
N ASN A 466 0.31 -13.11 8.55
CA ASN A 466 -0.53 -14.26 8.22
C ASN A 466 -0.70 -15.25 9.39
N ASN A 467 0.08 -15.12 10.46
CA ASN A 467 0.00 -16.03 11.59
C ASN A 467 -1.33 -15.80 12.37
N PRO A 468 -2.22 -16.81 12.45
CA PRO A 468 -3.53 -16.67 13.09
C PRO A 468 -3.44 -16.37 14.60
N TYR A 469 -2.32 -16.70 15.24
CA TYR A 469 -2.08 -16.48 16.67
C TYR A 469 -1.56 -15.06 16.99
N ILE A 470 -1.15 -14.26 16.00
CA ILE A 470 -0.67 -12.88 16.18
C ILE A 470 -1.84 -11.88 16.31
N ARG A 471 -3.09 -12.33 16.14
CA ARG A 471 -4.29 -11.47 16.15
C ARG A 471 -4.76 -11.00 17.53
N ASN A 472 -4.24 -11.55 18.63
CA ASN A 472 -4.67 -11.14 19.96
C ASN A 472 -3.64 -10.18 20.58
N GLU A 473 -4.01 -8.89 20.56
CA GLU A 473 -3.56 -7.76 21.39
C GLU A 473 -2.47 -6.78 20.87
N ALA A 474 -1.49 -7.14 20.02
CA ALA A 474 -0.38 -6.21 19.69
C ALA A 474 -0.45 -5.46 18.35
N CYS A 475 -1.20 -5.97 17.35
CA CYS A 475 -1.11 -5.49 15.96
C CYS A 475 -2.47 -5.39 15.24
N VAL A 476 -3.58 -5.31 16.00
CA VAL A 476 -4.93 -5.21 15.44
C VAL A 476 -5.04 -3.90 14.66
N GLY A 477 -5.44 -3.98 13.39
CA GLY A 477 -5.61 -2.79 12.55
C GLY A 477 -4.33 -2.28 11.85
N SER A 478 -3.15 -2.78 12.23
CA SER A 478 -1.86 -2.28 11.73
C SER A 478 -1.62 -2.53 10.24
N PHE A 479 -2.25 -3.56 9.66
CA PHE A 479 -1.94 -4.06 8.30
C PHE A 479 -2.95 -3.67 7.22
N TRP A 480 -3.98 -2.87 7.56
CA TRP A 480 -4.91 -2.37 6.56
C TRP A 480 -4.26 -1.32 5.67
N ARG A 481 -4.92 -1.00 4.55
CA ARG A 481 -4.52 0.15 3.75
C ARG A 481 -4.62 1.42 4.63
N PRO A 482 -3.51 2.16 4.82
CA PRO A 482 -3.49 3.32 5.69
C PRO A 482 -4.26 4.49 5.10
N PHE A 483 -4.92 5.24 5.98
CA PHE A 483 -5.41 6.58 5.75
C PHE A 483 -4.65 7.50 6.72
N GLY A 484 -3.62 8.18 6.22
CA GLY A 484 -2.59 8.81 7.03
C GLY A 484 -1.61 7.81 7.67
N ARG A 485 -1.97 7.23 8.82
CA ARG A 485 -1.07 6.41 9.65
C ARG A 485 -1.82 5.29 10.38
N ASN A 486 -1.32 4.06 10.26
CA ASN A 486 -1.84 2.91 11.02
C ASN A 486 -1.24 2.81 12.44
N ASP A 487 -1.87 1.96 13.26
CA ASP A 487 -1.31 1.54 14.53
C ASP A 487 0.03 0.79 14.34
N ALA A 488 0.97 1.04 15.24
CA ALA A 488 2.30 0.45 15.18
C ALA A 488 2.29 -1.00 15.67
N CYS A 489 2.89 -1.90 14.90
CA CYS A 489 2.99 -3.33 15.22
C CYS A 489 4.44 -3.71 15.55
N GLY A 490 4.63 -4.53 16.59
CA GLY A 490 5.95 -4.92 17.08
C GLY A 490 5.88 -5.46 18.50
N SER A 491 6.93 -5.24 19.29
CA SER A 491 7.00 -5.69 20.68
C SER A 491 7.21 -4.50 21.63
N SER A 492 6.41 -4.45 22.69
CA SER A 492 6.49 -3.44 23.74
C SER A 492 7.71 -3.58 24.66
N SER A 493 8.27 -4.78 24.76
CA SER A 493 9.35 -5.14 25.68
C SER A 493 10.44 -5.91 24.94
N THR A 494 11.07 -5.25 23.97
CA THR A 494 12.09 -5.88 23.10
C THR A 494 13.43 -6.05 23.83
N ILE A 495 13.91 -5.02 24.53
CA ILE A 495 15.17 -5.06 25.28
C ILE A 495 15.05 -4.23 26.56
N SER A 496 15.65 -4.67 27.67
CA SER A 496 15.64 -3.90 28.92
C SER A 496 16.66 -2.75 28.89
N TYR A 497 16.46 -1.70 29.68
CA TYR A 497 17.45 -0.62 29.77
C TYR A 497 18.81 -1.14 30.25
N GLU A 498 18.83 -2.03 31.24
CA GLU A 498 20.04 -2.66 31.75
C GLU A 498 20.80 -3.42 30.65
N GLU A 499 20.07 -4.18 29.83
CA GLU A 499 20.67 -4.93 28.73
C GLU A 499 21.19 -4.03 27.62
N VAL A 500 20.54 -2.88 27.35
CA VAL A 500 21.06 -1.87 26.42
C VAL A 500 22.37 -1.26 26.92
N TYR A 501 22.53 -1.07 28.24
CA TYR A 501 23.77 -0.54 28.84
C TYR A 501 24.93 -1.54 28.87
N ASN A 502 24.66 -2.85 28.75
CA ASN A 502 25.73 -3.78 28.40
C ASN A 502 26.28 -3.33 27.05
N ARG A 503 27.57 -2.92 27.01
CA ARG A 503 28.30 -2.24 25.90
C ARG A 503 28.33 -2.98 24.54
N LYS A 504 27.45 -3.96 24.34
CA LYS A 504 27.20 -4.69 23.10
C LYS A 504 26.34 -3.87 22.13
N TYR A 505 25.29 -3.22 22.62
CA TYR A 505 24.29 -2.56 21.75
C TYR A 505 24.52 -1.05 21.56
N ILE A 506 25.27 -0.39 22.45
CA ILE A 506 25.62 1.03 22.32
C ILE A 506 27.06 1.18 21.87
N ARG A 507 27.26 1.83 20.73
CA ARG A 507 28.59 2.21 20.24
C ARG A 507 28.62 3.70 19.88
N TYR A 508 29.60 4.43 20.40
CA TYR A 508 29.68 5.90 20.28
C TYR A 508 28.37 6.60 20.67
N GLY A 509 27.74 6.15 21.76
CA GLY A 509 26.46 6.66 22.25
C GLY A 509 25.25 6.40 21.33
N SER A 510 25.40 5.56 20.30
CA SER A 510 24.35 5.28 19.31
C SER A 510 23.86 3.84 19.38
N LEU A 511 22.55 3.65 19.24
CA LEU A 511 21.89 2.36 19.05
C LEU A 511 21.57 2.17 17.56
N LEU A 512 21.74 0.96 17.02
CA LEU A 512 21.33 0.62 15.67
C LEU A 512 20.11 -0.30 15.71
N VAL A 513 19.08 0.09 14.96
CA VAL A 513 17.84 -0.68 14.83
C VAL A 513 17.60 -0.92 13.35
N LYS A 514 17.34 -2.15 12.95
CA LYS A 514 17.13 -2.56 11.56
C LYS A 514 15.76 -3.19 11.40
N VAL A 515 15.14 -2.98 10.24
CA VAL A 515 13.98 -3.75 9.80
C VAL A 515 14.33 -4.51 8.53
N VAL A 516 13.87 -5.75 8.44
CA VAL A 516 14.01 -6.61 7.27
C VAL A 516 12.61 -7.06 6.86
N VAL A 517 12.12 -6.60 5.71
CA VAL A 517 10.81 -6.96 5.19
C VAL A 517 10.99 -7.98 4.06
N TYR A 518 10.39 -9.17 4.20
CA TYR A 518 10.49 -10.25 3.22
C TYR A 518 9.49 -10.01 2.09
N MET A 519 9.98 -9.55 0.94
CA MET A 519 9.15 -9.10 -0.18
C MET A 519 8.75 -10.25 -1.12
N GLU A 520 9.67 -10.70 -1.96
CA GLU A 520 9.42 -11.67 -3.03
C GLU A 520 10.43 -12.81 -2.88
N GLU A 521 10.01 -14.04 -3.08
CA GLU A 521 10.92 -15.19 -3.09
C GLU A 521 11.74 -15.16 -4.40
N ILE A 522 13.07 -15.19 -4.31
CA ILE A 522 13.96 -15.22 -5.49
C ILE A 522 14.20 -16.68 -5.82
N GLU A 523 13.79 -17.11 -7.02
CA GLU A 523 14.05 -18.41 -7.66
C GLU A 523 13.98 -19.64 -6.71
N PRO A 524 12.93 -20.48 -6.78
CA PRO A 524 12.92 -21.66 -5.94
C PRO A 524 13.95 -22.68 -6.44
N PRO A 525 14.71 -23.32 -5.54
CA PRO A 525 15.69 -24.34 -5.90
C PRO A 525 15.07 -25.63 -6.46
N ASN A 526 13.75 -25.78 -6.39
CA ASN A 526 13.06 -27.00 -6.77
C ASN A 526 12.30 -26.80 -8.08
N GLN A 527 12.84 -27.39 -9.14
CA GLN A 527 12.12 -27.62 -10.37
C GLN A 527 11.90 -29.12 -10.52
N ALA A 528 10.74 -29.49 -11.06
CA ALA A 528 10.56 -30.84 -11.52
C ALA A 528 11.61 -31.16 -12.59
N LYS A 529 12.19 -32.35 -12.51
CA LYS A 529 13.13 -32.86 -13.50
C LYS A 529 12.36 -33.16 -14.79
N LEU A 530 12.82 -32.63 -15.92
CA LEU A 530 12.28 -32.99 -17.21
C LEU A 530 12.84 -34.35 -17.65
N VAL A 531 11.93 -35.29 -17.92
CA VAL A 531 12.24 -36.64 -18.36
C VAL A 531 11.51 -36.89 -19.68
N PHE A 532 12.26 -37.38 -20.67
CA PHE A 532 11.70 -37.85 -21.94
C PHE A 532 11.30 -39.31 -21.76
N ARG A 533 10.02 -39.64 -21.92
CA ARG A 533 9.51 -41.01 -21.89
C ARG A 533 8.77 -41.27 -23.19
N ASP A 534 9.18 -42.29 -23.94
CA ASP A 534 8.64 -42.77 -25.23
C ASP A 534 8.04 -41.67 -26.13
N ASP A 535 6.82 -41.20 -25.87
CA ASP A 535 6.08 -40.22 -26.66
C ASP A 535 5.78 -38.86 -25.98
N SER A 536 6.32 -38.56 -24.78
CA SER A 536 6.00 -37.34 -24.02
C SER A 536 7.15 -36.72 -23.23
N VAL A 537 7.13 -35.39 -23.08
CA VAL A 537 7.88 -34.69 -22.01
C VAL A 537 7.11 -34.82 -20.71
N VAL A 538 7.76 -35.38 -19.70
CA VAL A 538 7.21 -35.48 -18.34
C VAL A 538 8.02 -34.62 -17.39
N ALA A 539 7.36 -33.74 -16.64
CA ALA A 539 7.94 -33.11 -15.46
C ALA A 539 7.77 -34.03 -14.26
N GLU A 540 8.87 -34.48 -13.67
CA GLU A 540 8.91 -35.44 -12.56
C GLU A 540 9.51 -34.81 -11.29
N TYR A 541 8.82 -34.92 -10.17
CA TYR A 541 9.30 -34.47 -8.86
C TYR A 541 9.22 -35.60 -7.85
N ASP A 542 10.31 -35.84 -7.13
CA ASP A 542 10.40 -36.84 -6.06
C ASP A 542 10.38 -36.16 -4.70
N TRP A 543 9.54 -36.66 -3.79
CA TRP A 543 9.40 -36.20 -2.42
C TRP A 543 9.64 -37.35 -1.45
N LEU A 544 10.60 -37.17 -0.54
CA LEU A 544 10.88 -38.12 0.55
C LEU A 544 10.14 -37.67 1.81
N VAL A 545 9.29 -38.54 2.35
CA VAL A 545 8.56 -38.30 3.61
C VAL A 545 9.13 -39.22 4.67
N SER A 546 9.95 -38.66 5.57
CA SER A 546 10.54 -39.38 6.71
C SER A 546 9.50 -39.68 7.79
N ASP A 547 9.82 -40.62 8.68
CA ASP A 547 9.08 -40.93 9.91
C ASP A 547 7.58 -41.16 9.70
N ILE A 548 7.22 -41.91 8.64
CA ILE A 548 5.83 -42.07 8.21
C ILE A 548 4.97 -42.73 9.30
N LYS A 549 5.53 -43.70 10.03
CA LYS A 549 4.82 -44.41 11.11
C LYS A 549 4.49 -43.48 12.28
N GLU A 550 5.40 -42.56 12.62
CA GLU A 550 5.16 -41.55 13.64
C GLU A 550 4.08 -40.55 13.18
N LYS A 551 4.15 -40.10 11.92
CA LYS A 551 3.15 -39.19 11.34
C LYS A 551 1.74 -39.82 11.31
N VAL A 552 1.64 -41.12 11.04
CA VAL A 552 0.38 -41.86 11.14
C VAL A 552 -0.12 -41.91 12.59
N ALA A 553 0.74 -42.16 13.57
CA ALA A 553 0.36 -42.13 14.98
C ALA A 553 -0.10 -40.73 15.44
N GLN A 554 0.60 -39.68 15.00
CA GLN A 554 0.23 -38.29 15.25
C GLN A 554 -1.13 -37.95 14.62
N ALA A 555 -1.39 -38.40 13.38
CA ALA A 555 -2.68 -38.20 12.73
C ALA A 555 -3.84 -38.89 13.46
N ARG A 556 -3.65 -40.12 13.95
CA ARG A 556 -4.64 -40.84 14.78
C ARG A 556 -4.94 -40.12 16.08
N SER A 557 -3.94 -39.47 16.67
CA SER A 557 -4.10 -38.66 17.89
C SER A 557 -4.71 -37.27 17.64
N GLY A 558 -4.90 -36.87 16.38
CA GLY A 558 -5.38 -35.54 15.99
C GLY A 558 -4.34 -34.42 16.05
N SER A 559 -3.08 -34.72 16.38
CA SER A 559 -2.00 -33.73 16.49
C SER A 559 -1.40 -33.30 15.14
N LEU A 560 -1.61 -34.09 14.09
CA LEU A 560 -1.14 -33.80 12.73
C LEU A 560 -2.24 -34.06 11.70
N GLN A 561 -2.60 -33.06 10.89
CA GLN A 561 -3.63 -33.23 9.84
C GLN A 561 -3.05 -33.65 8.48
N PHE A 562 -1.98 -33.01 8.06
CA PHE A 562 -1.30 -33.30 6.80
C PHE A 562 0.17 -32.82 6.86
N VAL A 563 0.95 -33.25 5.88
CA VAL A 563 2.33 -32.82 5.63
C VAL A 563 2.42 -32.30 4.20
N ASP A 564 3.04 -31.15 4.02
CA ASP A 564 3.26 -30.56 2.70
C ASP A 564 4.73 -30.74 2.26
N SER A 565 4.94 -30.95 0.95
CA SER A 565 6.27 -30.85 0.35
C SER A 565 6.71 -29.40 0.24
N GLU A 566 7.99 -29.19 -0.08
CA GLU A 566 8.43 -27.89 -0.59
C GLU A 566 7.66 -27.54 -1.88
N LYS A 567 7.45 -26.24 -2.12
CA LYS A 567 6.87 -25.76 -3.38
C LYS A 567 7.88 -25.89 -4.50
N PHE A 568 7.43 -26.25 -5.70
CA PHE A 568 8.29 -26.40 -6.88
C PHE A 568 7.56 -25.98 -8.16
N TYR A 569 8.33 -25.64 -9.19
CA TYR A 569 7.79 -25.37 -10.52
C TYR A 569 7.84 -26.60 -11.41
N LEU A 570 6.80 -26.81 -12.23
CA LEU A 570 6.76 -27.91 -13.20
C LEU A 570 7.79 -27.75 -14.32
N THR A 571 8.00 -26.51 -14.76
CA THR A 571 8.97 -26.13 -15.81
C THR A 571 9.55 -24.76 -15.45
N ASN A 572 10.66 -24.39 -16.10
CA ASN A 572 11.06 -22.97 -16.11
C ASN A 572 9.92 -22.14 -16.72
N GLY A 573 9.44 -21.13 -15.98
CA GLY A 573 8.27 -20.34 -16.41
C GLY A 573 6.91 -21.02 -16.22
N GLY A 574 6.83 -22.18 -15.56
CA GLY A 574 5.62 -23.01 -15.48
C GLY A 574 4.72 -22.77 -14.26
N TYR A 575 3.77 -23.68 -14.05
CA TYR A 575 2.89 -23.69 -12.87
C TYR A 575 3.68 -24.01 -11.61
N ARG A 576 3.32 -23.37 -10.48
CA ARG A 576 3.88 -23.65 -9.15
C ARG A 576 2.95 -24.56 -8.35
N VAL A 577 3.48 -25.65 -7.80
CA VAL A 577 2.71 -26.65 -7.07
C VAL A 577 3.43 -27.07 -5.79
N MET A 578 2.70 -27.73 -4.90
CA MET A 578 3.24 -28.53 -3.80
C MET A 578 2.42 -29.82 -3.65
N LEU A 579 3.02 -30.85 -3.06
CA LEU A 579 2.34 -32.09 -2.73
C LEU A 579 1.87 -32.05 -1.28
N ARG A 580 0.72 -32.65 -1.01
CA ARG A 580 0.13 -32.78 0.32
C ARG A 580 -0.15 -34.24 0.62
N LEU A 581 0.41 -34.73 1.71
CA LEU A 581 0.16 -36.07 2.24
C LEU A 581 -0.71 -35.97 3.49
N TYR A 582 -1.80 -36.71 3.51
CA TYR A 582 -2.61 -36.93 4.69
C TYR A 582 -2.27 -38.31 5.25
N PRO A 583 -1.62 -38.40 6.43
CA PRO A 583 -1.28 -39.69 7.00
C PRO A 583 -2.51 -40.53 7.36
N GLU A 584 -3.67 -39.91 7.56
CA GLU A 584 -4.95 -40.61 7.67
C GLU A 584 -6.10 -39.71 7.14
N LYS A 585 -6.35 -39.75 5.82
CA LYS A 585 -7.47 -38.98 5.21
C LYS A 585 -8.78 -39.73 5.34
N THR A 586 -8.74 -41.00 4.98
CA THR A 586 -9.78 -41.99 5.22
C THR A 586 -9.24 -42.98 6.23
N ARG A 587 -10.09 -43.47 7.13
CA ARG A 587 -9.66 -44.35 8.23
C ARG A 587 -8.84 -45.53 7.70
N GLY A 588 -7.59 -45.65 8.13
CA GLY A 588 -6.67 -46.71 7.71
C GLY A 588 -5.98 -46.52 6.36
N PHE A 589 -6.10 -45.35 5.72
CA PHE A 589 -5.46 -45.06 4.44
C PHE A 589 -4.71 -43.72 4.45
N ILE A 590 -3.57 -43.71 3.75
CA ILE A 590 -2.86 -42.48 3.39
C ILE A 590 -3.51 -41.87 2.15
N GLY A 591 -3.75 -40.55 2.20
CA GLY A 591 -4.19 -39.77 1.05
C GLY A 591 -3.06 -38.91 0.47
N LEU A 592 -3.03 -38.76 -0.84
CA LEU A 592 -2.02 -37.99 -1.58
C LEU A 592 -2.66 -37.01 -2.54
N TYR A 593 -2.24 -35.75 -2.49
CA TYR A 593 -2.87 -34.65 -3.22
C TYR A 593 -1.84 -33.68 -3.81
N VAL A 594 -2.24 -32.99 -4.87
CA VAL A 594 -1.54 -31.85 -5.44
C VAL A 594 -2.28 -30.57 -5.05
N VAL A 595 -1.51 -29.55 -4.72
CA VAL A 595 -2.00 -28.20 -4.43
C VAL A 595 -1.34 -27.21 -5.38
N PHE A 596 -2.13 -26.54 -6.21
CA PHE A 596 -1.66 -25.44 -7.05
C PHE A 596 -1.49 -24.19 -6.20
N THR A 597 -0.31 -23.56 -6.27
CA THR A 597 0.01 -22.36 -5.49
C THR A 597 0.32 -21.21 -6.43
N ARG A 598 0.09 -19.97 -5.98
CA ARG A 598 0.32 -18.79 -6.81
C ARG A 598 1.77 -18.74 -7.29
N GLY A 599 2.02 -18.82 -8.59
CA GLY A 599 3.35 -18.69 -9.21
C GLY A 599 3.62 -17.28 -9.73
N ALA A 600 4.89 -17.00 -10.03
CA ALA A 600 5.32 -15.75 -10.66
C ALA A 600 4.81 -15.62 -12.11
N TYR A 601 4.54 -16.75 -12.76
CA TYR A 601 4.16 -16.84 -14.17
C TYR A 601 2.65 -16.98 -14.40
N ASP A 602 1.83 -16.94 -13.35
CA ASP A 602 0.37 -17.21 -13.45
C ASP A 602 -0.39 -16.23 -14.37
N SER A 603 0.16 -15.05 -14.67
CA SER A 603 -0.45 -14.08 -15.60
C SER A 603 -0.38 -14.52 -17.06
N VAL A 604 0.57 -15.38 -17.42
CA VAL A 604 0.83 -15.82 -18.80
C VAL A 604 0.51 -17.29 -19.05
N LEU A 605 0.18 -18.04 -17.99
CA LEU A 605 -0.19 -19.46 -18.07
C LEU A 605 -1.69 -19.65 -18.30
N ASP A 606 -2.04 -20.74 -18.97
CA ASP A 606 -3.43 -21.12 -19.23
C ASP A 606 -4.09 -21.67 -17.96
N TRP A 607 -5.32 -21.25 -17.68
CA TRP A 607 -6.11 -21.75 -16.55
C TRP A 607 -7.55 -22.06 -16.99
N PRO A 608 -8.21 -23.07 -16.38
CA PRO A 608 -7.72 -23.98 -15.34
C PRO A 608 -6.63 -24.94 -15.84
N PHE A 609 -5.88 -25.55 -14.90
CA PHE A 609 -4.87 -26.54 -15.23
C PHE A 609 -5.51 -27.79 -15.84
N THR A 610 -5.03 -28.20 -17.02
CA THR A 610 -5.67 -29.27 -17.82
C THR A 610 -4.77 -30.47 -18.09
N GLN A 611 -3.49 -30.41 -17.75
CA GLN A 611 -2.55 -31.49 -18.09
C GLN A 611 -2.82 -32.74 -17.27
N LYS A 612 -2.61 -33.91 -17.88
CA LYS A 612 -2.64 -35.20 -17.19
C LYS A 612 -1.48 -35.23 -16.18
N TYR A 613 -1.74 -35.74 -14.99
CA TYR A 613 -0.70 -36.00 -14.01
C TYR A 613 -0.90 -37.32 -13.25
N GLU A 614 0.17 -37.80 -12.64
CA GLU A 614 0.19 -39.03 -11.84
C GLU A 614 0.80 -38.75 -10.47
N LEU A 615 0.14 -39.29 -9.43
CA LEU A 615 0.67 -39.42 -8.08
C LEU A 615 1.11 -40.86 -7.90
N VAL A 616 2.37 -41.07 -7.54
CA VAL A 616 3.00 -42.39 -7.48
C VAL A 616 3.59 -42.60 -6.10
N LEU A 617 3.21 -43.68 -5.43
CA LEU A 617 3.95 -44.20 -4.29
C LEU A 617 4.99 -45.19 -4.84
N VAL A 618 6.26 -44.85 -4.67
CA VAL A 618 7.36 -45.60 -5.27
C VAL A 618 7.68 -46.81 -4.41
N ASP A 619 7.66 -48.00 -5.01
CA ASP A 619 8.17 -49.20 -4.37
C ASP A 619 9.70 -49.10 -4.29
N GLN A 620 10.26 -49.35 -3.11
CA GLN A 620 11.69 -49.14 -2.84
C GLN A 620 12.54 -50.41 -3.04
N LYS A 621 11.93 -51.50 -3.54
CA LYS A 621 12.56 -52.80 -3.84
C LYS A 621 12.38 -53.25 -5.30
N ASP A 622 11.20 -53.06 -5.89
CA ASP A 622 10.87 -53.42 -7.28
C ASP A 622 10.23 -52.23 -8.02
N ALA A 623 10.95 -51.68 -9.00
CA ALA A 623 10.49 -50.53 -9.78
C ALA A 623 9.25 -50.79 -10.67
N THR A 624 8.79 -52.04 -10.79
CA THR A 624 7.59 -52.41 -11.57
C THR A 624 6.31 -52.47 -10.74
N ALA A 625 6.41 -52.36 -9.41
CA ALA A 625 5.28 -52.48 -8.48
C ALA A 625 4.77 -51.12 -7.94
N ASP A 626 5.19 -49.99 -8.51
CA ASP A 626 4.75 -48.64 -8.13
C ASP A 626 3.21 -48.51 -8.07
N ILE A 627 2.65 -48.03 -6.94
CA ILE A 627 1.22 -47.71 -6.84
C ILE A 627 0.99 -46.34 -7.47
N THR A 628 0.23 -46.29 -8.56
CA THR A 628 0.01 -45.07 -9.35
C THR A 628 -1.47 -44.68 -9.40
N HIS A 629 -1.78 -43.45 -9.02
CA HIS A 629 -3.06 -42.81 -9.25
C HIS A 629 -2.93 -41.77 -10.37
N THR A 630 -3.78 -41.88 -11.40
CA THR A 630 -3.78 -40.97 -12.56
C THR A 630 -4.95 -40.00 -12.48
N THR A 631 -4.67 -38.71 -12.66
CA THR A 631 -5.65 -37.62 -12.57
C THR A 631 -5.59 -36.73 -13.82
N PHE A 632 -6.72 -36.18 -14.24
CA PHE A 632 -6.84 -35.26 -15.37
C PHE A 632 -8.12 -34.40 -15.24
N ALA A 633 -8.25 -33.35 -16.06
CA ALA A 633 -9.48 -32.56 -16.09
C ALA A 633 -10.70 -33.45 -16.39
N ALA A 634 -11.65 -33.53 -15.43
CA ALA A 634 -12.82 -34.42 -15.37
C ALA A 634 -12.68 -35.75 -14.58
N SER A 635 -11.56 -36.01 -13.87
CA SER A 635 -11.40 -37.21 -13.02
C SER A 635 -12.00 -37.08 -11.60
N GLY A 636 -13.05 -36.26 -11.42
CA GLY A 636 -13.76 -36.12 -10.13
C GLY A 636 -13.17 -35.10 -9.14
N CYS A 637 -12.15 -34.32 -9.54
CA CYS A 637 -11.63 -33.24 -8.70
C CYS A 637 -12.52 -31.99 -8.70
N PRO A 638 -12.59 -31.24 -7.58
CA PRO A 638 -13.27 -29.95 -7.55
C PRO A 638 -12.62 -28.98 -8.56
N ASP A 639 -13.41 -28.33 -9.41
CA ASP A 639 -12.90 -27.38 -10.41
C ASP A 639 -12.01 -26.29 -9.80
N ILE A 640 -12.36 -25.83 -8.59
CA ILE A 640 -11.60 -24.81 -7.84
C ILE A 640 -10.17 -25.24 -7.49
N ALA A 641 -9.90 -26.54 -7.37
CA ALA A 641 -8.56 -27.06 -7.09
C ALA A 641 -7.61 -26.94 -8.28
N LEU A 642 -8.15 -26.79 -9.50
CA LEU A 642 -7.40 -26.65 -10.75
C LEU A 642 -7.44 -25.22 -11.32
N GLN A 643 -8.15 -24.29 -10.67
CA GLN A 643 -8.22 -22.90 -11.09
C GLN A 643 -6.98 -22.10 -10.68
N LYS A 644 -6.84 -20.90 -11.27
CA LYS A 644 -5.77 -19.96 -10.96
C LYS A 644 -5.76 -19.60 -9.47
N PRO A 645 -4.67 -19.84 -8.73
CA PRO A 645 -4.59 -19.52 -7.31
C PRO A 645 -4.66 -18.01 -7.08
N MET A 646 -5.68 -17.55 -6.37
CA MET A 646 -5.83 -16.13 -6.00
C MET A 646 -5.01 -15.75 -4.75
N GLN A 647 -4.71 -16.74 -3.91
CA GLN A 647 -3.99 -16.60 -2.65
C GLN A 647 -2.73 -17.47 -2.62
N GLU A 648 -1.81 -17.16 -1.70
CA GLU A 648 -0.52 -17.85 -1.59
C GLU A 648 -0.65 -19.25 -0.99
N PHE A 649 -1.69 -19.45 -0.18
CA PHE A 649 -2.14 -20.75 0.30
C PHE A 649 -3.41 -21.12 -0.45
N ALA A 650 -3.40 -22.26 -1.14
CA ALA A 650 -4.61 -22.82 -1.73
C ALA A 650 -5.22 -23.81 -0.73
N GLU A 651 -6.49 -23.57 -0.37
CA GLU A 651 -7.27 -24.45 0.50
C GLU A 651 -7.66 -25.76 -0.20
N TRP A 652 -7.74 -25.71 -1.54
CA TRP A 652 -8.24 -26.79 -2.37
C TRP A 652 -7.11 -27.62 -2.96
N SER A 653 -7.31 -28.92 -2.98
CA SER A 653 -6.32 -29.91 -3.42
C SER A 653 -7.02 -31.00 -4.23
N CYS A 654 -6.29 -31.61 -5.16
CA CYS A 654 -6.81 -32.63 -6.07
C CYS A 654 -5.89 -33.85 -6.06
N GLY A 655 -6.47 -35.04 -5.82
CA GLY A 655 -5.74 -36.27 -5.59
C GLY A 655 -6.61 -37.38 -5.05
N GLU A 656 -5.99 -38.37 -4.39
CA GLU A 656 -6.60 -39.63 -3.98
C GLU A 656 -6.62 -39.75 -2.45
N SER A 657 -7.79 -40.05 -1.88
CA SER A 657 -7.99 -40.23 -0.44
C SER A 657 -7.56 -41.61 0.07
N GLN A 658 -7.64 -42.64 -0.77
CA GLN A 658 -7.33 -44.03 -0.46
C GLN A 658 -6.13 -44.50 -1.29
N MET A 659 -5.02 -43.76 -1.25
CA MET A 659 -3.86 -44.03 -2.10
C MET A 659 -3.20 -45.36 -1.72
N VAL A 660 -3.00 -45.60 -0.42
CA VAL A 660 -2.44 -46.85 0.10
C VAL A 660 -2.98 -47.12 1.50
N SER A 661 -3.23 -48.38 1.85
CA SER A 661 -3.66 -48.76 3.20
C SER A 661 -2.48 -48.79 4.17
N HIS A 662 -2.76 -48.60 5.46
CA HIS A 662 -1.71 -48.70 6.49
C HIS A 662 -1.13 -50.11 6.58
N ASP A 663 -1.94 -51.15 6.32
CA ASP A 663 -1.48 -52.55 6.32
C ASP A 663 -0.40 -52.81 5.26
N VAL A 664 -0.52 -52.17 4.07
CA VAL A 664 0.50 -52.25 3.01
C VAL A 664 1.77 -51.49 3.41
N LEU A 665 1.66 -50.41 4.17
CA LEU A 665 2.80 -49.63 4.68
C LEU A 665 3.51 -50.28 5.87
N ASP A 666 2.88 -51.23 6.54
CA ASP A 666 3.53 -52.01 7.59
C ASP A 666 4.53 -53.03 7.02
N GLY A 667 4.44 -53.35 5.72
CA GLY A 667 5.45 -54.09 4.98
C GLY A 667 6.70 -53.26 4.64
N ASP A 668 7.80 -53.96 4.33
CA ASP A 668 9.11 -53.33 4.04
C ASP A 668 9.27 -52.90 2.57
N GLU A 669 8.23 -52.97 1.74
CA GLU A 669 8.30 -52.72 0.28
C GLU A 669 8.29 -51.22 -0.03
N TYR A 670 7.37 -50.47 0.60
CA TYR A 670 7.20 -49.03 0.37
C TYR A 670 7.88 -48.15 1.42
N VAL A 671 8.19 -48.69 2.60
CA VAL A 671 8.82 -47.96 3.71
C VAL A 671 10.26 -48.42 3.90
N LEU A 672 11.22 -47.55 3.59
CA LEU A 672 12.65 -47.79 3.79
C LEU A 672 13.21 -46.82 4.82
N LYS A 673 13.84 -47.33 5.89
CA LYS A 673 14.38 -46.53 7.01
C LYS A 673 13.34 -45.54 7.59
N GLY A 674 12.09 -45.97 7.67
CA GLY A 674 10.98 -45.16 8.18
C GLY A 674 10.45 -44.09 7.21
N ALA A 675 10.96 -44.03 5.97
CA ALA A 675 10.55 -43.05 4.98
C ALA A 675 9.83 -43.69 3.79
N ILE A 676 8.86 -42.98 3.22
CA ILE A 676 8.24 -43.29 1.93
C ILE A 676 8.72 -42.31 0.85
N ARG A 677 8.74 -42.77 -0.40
CA ARG A 677 9.03 -41.92 -1.56
C ARG A 677 7.78 -41.73 -2.39
N VAL A 678 7.38 -40.47 -2.57
CA VAL A 678 6.26 -40.05 -3.40
C VAL A 678 6.82 -39.41 -4.65
N ARG A 679 6.30 -39.77 -5.81
CA ARG A 679 6.68 -39.20 -7.09
C ARG A 679 5.47 -38.59 -7.77
N PHE A 680 5.66 -37.39 -8.30
CA PHE A 680 4.66 -36.66 -9.04
C PHE A 680 5.11 -36.48 -10.49
N ARG A 681 4.24 -36.82 -11.44
CA ARG A 681 4.54 -36.72 -12.88
C ARG A 681 3.48 -35.88 -13.57
N VAL A 682 3.89 -34.91 -14.39
CA VAL A 682 3.00 -34.14 -15.25
C VAL A 682 3.39 -34.31 -16.71
N PHE A 683 2.45 -34.70 -17.55
CA PHE A 683 2.67 -34.88 -18.99
C PHE A 683 2.48 -33.53 -19.69
N LEU A 684 3.58 -32.90 -20.09
CA LEU A 684 3.59 -31.52 -20.59
C LEU A 684 3.31 -31.41 -22.10
N LYS A 685 3.78 -32.37 -22.89
CA LYS A 685 3.64 -32.36 -24.35
C LYS A 685 3.89 -33.75 -24.93
N GLU A 686 2.94 -34.26 -25.71
CA GLU A 686 3.13 -35.43 -26.57
C GLU A 686 3.92 -35.03 -27.83
N TYR A 687 5.03 -35.72 -28.13
CA TYR A 687 5.93 -35.39 -29.25
C TYR A 687 5.47 -35.98 -30.59
N ALA A 688 4.80 -37.13 -30.56
CA ALA A 688 4.24 -37.75 -31.75
C ALA A 688 2.73 -37.51 -31.75
N SER A 689 2.25 -36.59 -32.60
CA SER A 689 0.84 -36.69 -33.00
C SER A 689 0.69 -37.99 -33.75
N HIS A 690 -0.12 -38.93 -33.24
CA HIS A 690 -0.46 -40.11 -34.00
C HIS A 690 -1.20 -39.64 -35.26
N VAL A 691 -0.53 -39.65 -36.42
CA VAL A 691 -1.16 -39.28 -37.69
C VAL A 691 -1.60 -40.56 -38.37
N ALA A 692 -2.86 -40.61 -38.77
CA ALA A 692 -3.38 -41.68 -39.59
C ALA A 692 -2.57 -41.79 -40.89
N SER A 693 -2.16 -43.01 -41.22
CA SER A 693 -1.46 -43.29 -42.47
C SER A 693 -2.40 -43.14 -43.66
N ILE A 694 -1.91 -42.66 -44.79
CA ILE A 694 -2.68 -42.66 -46.04
C ILE A 694 -2.57 -44.06 -46.65
N ALA A 695 -3.71 -44.70 -46.89
CA ALA A 695 -3.80 -46.01 -47.52
C ALA A 695 -4.73 -45.97 -48.74
N LEU A 696 -4.50 -46.86 -49.71
CA LEU A 696 -5.41 -47.08 -50.83
C LEU A 696 -6.25 -48.32 -50.53
N ARG A 697 -7.57 -48.15 -50.36
CA ARG A 697 -8.52 -49.27 -50.19
C ARG A 697 -9.66 -49.14 -51.19
N ASN A 698 -9.98 -50.23 -51.89
CA ASN A 698 -11.06 -50.27 -52.89
C ASN A 698 -11.00 -49.09 -53.89
N ASN A 699 -9.79 -48.79 -54.41
CA ASN A 699 -9.50 -47.65 -55.30
C ASN A 699 -9.83 -46.25 -54.72
N ALA A 700 -9.98 -46.11 -53.41
CA ALA A 700 -10.15 -44.83 -52.74
C ALA A 700 -8.98 -44.54 -51.79
N LEU A 701 -8.57 -43.29 -51.74
CA LEU A 701 -7.57 -42.81 -50.79
C LEU A 701 -8.26 -42.58 -49.45
N VAL A 702 -7.78 -43.27 -48.41
CA VAL A 702 -8.37 -43.22 -47.07
C VAL A 702 -7.30 -42.88 -46.04
N SER A 703 -7.72 -42.23 -44.97
CA SER A 703 -6.91 -42.00 -43.77
C SER A 703 -7.13 -43.15 -42.80
N GLU A 704 -6.10 -43.96 -42.54
CA GLU A 704 -6.15 -45.16 -41.71
C GLU A 704 -5.33 -45.03 -40.43
N TYR A 705 -6.00 -45.17 -39.28
CA TYR A 705 -5.39 -45.24 -37.96
C TYR A 705 -5.61 -46.62 -37.34
N LEU A 706 -4.53 -47.20 -36.80
CA LEU A 706 -4.53 -48.51 -36.13
C LEU A 706 -4.22 -48.30 -34.65
N TRP A 707 -5.14 -48.72 -33.79
CA TRP A 707 -4.98 -48.72 -32.35
C TRP A 707 -4.80 -50.15 -31.84
N GLU A 708 -3.60 -50.47 -31.36
CA GLU A 708 -3.34 -51.70 -30.63
C GLU A 708 -3.79 -51.53 -29.17
N LEU A 709 -4.88 -52.21 -28.81
CA LEU A 709 -5.33 -52.29 -27.43
C LEU A 709 -4.66 -53.50 -26.77
N LYS A 710 -3.69 -53.25 -25.87
CA LYS A 710 -3.01 -54.29 -25.08
C LYS A 710 -3.80 -54.67 -23.83
N ASP A 711 -3.57 -55.89 -23.33
CA ASP A 711 -4.17 -56.45 -22.10
C ASP A 711 -5.70 -56.39 -22.10
N VAL A 712 -6.31 -56.74 -23.25
CA VAL A 712 -7.73 -56.55 -23.52
C VAL A 712 -8.61 -57.25 -22.49
N LEU A 713 -8.26 -58.48 -22.08
CA LEU A 713 -9.05 -59.24 -21.11
C LEU A 713 -9.07 -58.58 -19.73
N ALA A 714 -7.94 -58.04 -19.27
CA ALA A 714 -7.87 -57.32 -17.99
C ALA A 714 -8.73 -56.05 -18.03
N LYS A 715 -8.65 -55.29 -19.14
CA LYS A 715 -9.44 -54.07 -19.34
C LYS A 715 -10.94 -54.35 -19.46
N VAL A 716 -11.32 -55.43 -20.14
CA VAL A 716 -12.72 -55.86 -20.22
C VAL A 716 -13.24 -56.30 -18.85
N ASN A 717 -12.46 -57.03 -18.06
CA ASN A 717 -12.84 -57.38 -16.68
C ASN A 717 -13.07 -56.12 -15.82
N LEU A 718 -12.22 -55.09 -15.97
CA LEU A 718 -12.41 -53.80 -15.29
C LEU A 718 -13.66 -53.06 -15.76
N LEU A 719 -14.01 -53.12 -17.04
CA LEU A 719 -15.28 -52.59 -17.56
C LEU A 719 -16.49 -53.35 -17.00
N MET A 720 -16.42 -54.68 -16.90
CA MET A 720 -17.50 -55.53 -16.36
C MET A 720 -17.74 -55.28 -14.86
N ASN A 721 -16.67 -55.07 -14.11
CA ASN A 721 -16.71 -54.85 -12.66
C ASN A 721 -16.94 -53.36 -12.28
N GLY A 722 -17.09 -52.47 -13.27
CA GLY A 722 -17.30 -51.03 -13.04
C GLY A 722 -16.05 -50.25 -12.62
N GLY A 723 -14.86 -50.84 -12.70
CA GLY A 723 -13.59 -50.17 -12.45
C GLY A 723 -13.22 -49.16 -13.55
N PHE A 724 -13.68 -49.37 -14.78
CA PHE A 724 -13.63 -48.39 -15.87
C PHE A 724 -15.03 -48.14 -16.45
N SER A 725 -15.31 -46.91 -16.85
CA SER A 725 -16.52 -46.57 -17.63
C SER A 725 -16.30 -46.70 -19.14
N LYS A 726 -15.07 -46.53 -19.61
CA LYS A 726 -14.64 -46.69 -21.00
C LYS A 726 -13.12 -46.85 -21.09
N VAL A 727 -12.65 -47.36 -22.23
CA VAL A 727 -11.23 -47.43 -22.60
C VAL A 727 -11.01 -46.58 -23.84
N GLU A 728 -10.02 -45.70 -23.86
CA GLU A 728 -9.79 -44.76 -24.97
C GLU A 728 -8.45 -44.97 -25.68
N SER A 729 -8.42 -44.66 -26.98
CA SER A 729 -7.19 -44.56 -27.76
C SER A 729 -6.43 -43.26 -27.43
N PRO A 730 -5.12 -43.19 -27.76
CA PRO A 730 -4.43 -41.92 -27.91
C PRO A 730 -5.17 -40.97 -28.86
N LEU A 731 -4.91 -39.66 -28.71
CA LEU A 731 -5.40 -38.67 -29.65
C LEU A 731 -4.66 -38.83 -30.99
N PHE A 732 -5.41 -39.00 -32.08
CA PHE A 732 -4.84 -39.12 -33.41
C PHE A 732 -5.45 -38.10 -34.37
N TYR A 733 -4.73 -37.78 -35.44
CA TYR A 733 -5.16 -36.88 -36.50
C TYR A 733 -5.44 -37.67 -37.77
N THR A 734 -6.50 -37.32 -38.49
CA THR A 734 -6.80 -37.93 -39.80
C THR A 734 -5.76 -37.59 -40.90
N GLY A 735 -4.78 -36.76 -40.59
CA GLY A 735 -3.70 -36.36 -41.49
C GLY A 735 -2.82 -35.29 -40.82
N ASN A 736 -1.72 -34.91 -41.47
CA ASN A 736 -0.78 -33.90 -40.92
C ASN A 736 -1.45 -32.56 -40.58
N GLN A 737 -2.55 -32.23 -41.27
CA GLN A 737 -3.38 -31.04 -41.02
C GLN A 737 -4.86 -31.47 -40.91
N GLY A 738 -5.13 -32.63 -40.30
CA GLY A 738 -6.45 -33.26 -40.26
C GLY A 738 -7.24 -33.01 -38.97
N TYR A 739 -8.40 -33.67 -38.87
CA TYR A 739 -9.27 -33.62 -37.69
C TYR A 739 -8.64 -34.42 -36.54
N ALA A 740 -8.74 -33.90 -35.31
CA ALA A 740 -8.28 -34.61 -34.11
C ALA A 740 -9.40 -35.50 -33.55
N MET A 741 -9.08 -36.76 -33.26
CA MET A 741 -10.06 -37.79 -32.90
C MET A 741 -9.54 -38.74 -31.82
N ARG A 742 -10.47 -39.34 -31.07
CA ARG A 742 -10.22 -40.52 -30.23
C ARG A 742 -11.23 -41.61 -30.51
N ILE A 743 -10.81 -42.86 -30.36
CA ILE A 743 -11.69 -44.04 -30.35
C ILE A 743 -11.92 -44.43 -28.89
N SER A 744 -13.13 -44.87 -28.56
CA SER A 744 -13.49 -45.36 -27.23
C SER A 744 -14.19 -46.70 -27.32
N VAL A 745 -13.81 -47.63 -26.46
CA VAL A 745 -14.47 -48.91 -26.24
C VAL A 745 -15.25 -48.83 -24.93
N VAL A 746 -16.53 -49.17 -24.99
CA VAL A 746 -17.48 -49.11 -23.86
C VAL A 746 -18.16 -50.47 -23.74
N LEU A 747 -18.48 -50.88 -22.52
CA LEU A 747 -19.29 -52.06 -22.29
C LEU A 747 -20.77 -51.67 -22.19
N ASN A 748 -21.61 -52.29 -23.01
CA ASN A 748 -23.05 -52.11 -23.01
C ASN A 748 -23.76 -53.44 -22.73
N ARG A 749 -24.96 -53.37 -22.17
CA ARG A 749 -25.86 -54.53 -22.01
C ARG A 749 -27.00 -54.39 -23.00
N VAL A 750 -27.23 -55.43 -23.80
CA VAL A 750 -28.33 -55.44 -24.78
C VAL A 750 -29.30 -56.56 -24.44
N THR A 751 -30.58 -56.21 -24.36
CA THR A 751 -31.69 -57.16 -24.25
C THR A 751 -32.26 -57.41 -25.64
N THR A 752 -32.18 -58.64 -26.14
CA THR A 752 -32.73 -59.02 -27.44
C THR A 752 -34.25 -59.30 -27.36
N PRO A 753 -35.11 -58.73 -28.23
CA PRO A 753 -36.57 -58.96 -28.16
C PRO A 753 -37.07 -60.30 -28.74
N LEU A 754 -36.21 -61.13 -29.34
CA LEU A 754 -36.62 -62.33 -30.07
C LEU A 754 -35.70 -63.52 -29.75
N GLN A 755 -35.94 -64.16 -28.60
CA GLN A 755 -35.84 -65.60 -28.43
C GLN A 755 -36.65 -66.02 -27.20
N THR A 756 -37.63 -66.87 -27.46
CA THR A 756 -38.53 -67.51 -26.51
C THR A 756 -37.81 -68.54 -25.64
N LEU A 757 -38.06 -68.47 -24.33
CA LEU A 757 -38.01 -69.55 -23.34
C LEU A 757 -36.64 -70.23 -23.10
N ALA A 758 -36.08 -69.90 -21.93
CA ALA A 758 -34.86 -70.39 -21.25
C ALA A 758 -33.60 -69.53 -21.44
N SER A 759 -33.17 -68.92 -20.33
CA SER A 759 -32.07 -67.94 -20.12
C SER A 759 -32.39 -66.46 -20.40
N ASN A 760 -32.62 -65.71 -19.32
CA ASN A 760 -32.49 -64.25 -19.29
C ASN A 760 -30.99 -63.93 -19.08
N ASP A 761 -30.14 -64.19 -20.06
CA ASP A 761 -28.75 -63.72 -20.00
C ASP A 761 -28.64 -62.40 -20.77
N ASP A 762 -28.44 -61.30 -20.03
CA ASP A 762 -28.02 -60.02 -20.58
C ASP A 762 -26.69 -60.23 -21.31
N GLN A 763 -26.71 -60.31 -22.64
CA GLN A 763 -25.47 -60.38 -23.41
C GLN A 763 -24.74 -59.04 -23.30
N SER A 764 -23.56 -59.10 -22.67
CA SER A 764 -22.63 -57.99 -22.60
C SER A 764 -21.95 -57.83 -23.96
N VAL A 765 -22.08 -56.66 -24.55
CA VAL A 765 -21.52 -56.31 -25.85
C VAL A 765 -20.57 -55.12 -25.73
N LEU A 766 -19.49 -55.14 -26.49
CA LEU A 766 -18.59 -54.01 -26.64
C LEU A 766 -19.17 -53.04 -27.66
N GLY A 767 -19.30 -51.78 -27.28
CA GLY A 767 -19.54 -50.66 -28.18
C GLY A 767 -18.24 -49.96 -28.55
N ILE A 768 -18.13 -49.52 -29.80
CA ILE A 768 -16.98 -48.73 -30.28
C ILE A 768 -17.49 -47.41 -30.81
N TYR A 769 -16.90 -46.33 -30.32
CA TYR A 769 -17.25 -44.94 -30.65
C TYR A 769 -16.03 -44.16 -31.06
N PHE A 770 -16.23 -43.10 -31.84
CA PHE A 770 -15.26 -42.04 -32.03
C PHE A 770 -15.78 -40.73 -31.42
N THR A 771 -14.87 -39.85 -31.03
CA THR A 771 -15.18 -38.49 -30.54
C THR A 771 -14.25 -37.50 -31.20
N LEU A 772 -14.79 -36.38 -31.68
CA LEU A 772 -14.00 -35.27 -32.23
C LEU A 772 -13.44 -34.40 -31.10
N TRP A 773 -12.17 -34.06 -31.21
CA TRP A 773 -11.42 -33.23 -30.27
C TRP A 773 -10.98 -31.95 -30.94
N LYS A 774 -10.76 -30.90 -30.13
CA LYS A 774 -10.27 -29.62 -30.62
C LYS A 774 -8.86 -29.79 -31.19
N GLY A 775 -8.73 -29.67 -32.51
CA GLY A 775 -7.48 -29.79 -33.24
C GLY A 775 -6.80 -28.44 -33.46
N LYS A 776 -5.48 -28.47 -33.69
CA LYS A 776 -4.68 -27.27 -34.03
C LYS A 776 -5.10 -26.63 -35.36
N HIS A 777 -5.77 -27.39 -36.22
CA HIS A 777 -6.11 -27.02 -37.60
C HIS A 777 -7.62 -26.80 -37.80
N ASP A 778 -8.41 -26.77 -36.72
CA ASP A 778 -9.87 -26.66 -36.81
C ASP A 778 -10.36 -25.40 -37.51
N SER A 779 -9.55 -24.33 -37.58
CA SER A 779 -9.88 -23.08 -38.28
C SER A 779 -9.87 -23.21 -39.80
N VAL A 780 -9.15 -24.19 -40.35
CA VAL A 780 -8.98 -24.39 -41.81
C VAL A 780 -9.72 -25.63 -42.31
N LEU A 781 -10.32 -26.42 -41.41
CA LEU A 781 -11.07 -27.62 -41.72
C LEU A 781 -12.56 -27.33 -41.93
N ALA A 782 -13.22 -28.16 -42.75
CA ALA A 782 -14.65 -28.06 -42.99
C ALA A 782 -15.46 -28.56 -41.79
N TRP A 783 -16.58 -27.90 -41.48
CA TRP A 783 -17.46 -28.27 -40.38
C TRP A 783 -18.94 -28.11 -40.77
N PRO A 784 -19.87 -28.94 -40.25
CA PRO A 784 -19.66 -30.14 -39.43
C PRO A 784 -18.79 -31.21 -40.13
N PHE A 785 -18.20 -32.14 -39.36
CA PHE A 785 -17.30 -33.17 -39.88
C PHE A 785 -17.96 -33.95 -41.05
N PRO A 786 -17.43 -33.86 -42.29
CA PRO A 786 -18.16 -34.27 -43.48
C PRO A 786 -17.88 -35.70 -43.94
N HIS A 787 -16.86 -36.35 -43.39
CA HIS A 787 -16.33 -37.61 -43.94
C HIS A 787 -16.98 -38.84 -43.32
N ALA A 788 -17.24 -39.87 -44.14
CA ALA A 788 -17.62 -41.18 -43.63
C ALA A 788 -16.45 -41.83 -42.87
N ILE A 789 -16.73 -42.42 -41.71
CA ILE A 789 -15.74 -43.11 -40.88
C ILE A 789 -16.13 -44.57 -40.65
N SER A 790 -15.25 -45.48 -41.04
CA SER A 790 -15.36 -46.91 -40.78
C SER A 790 -14.57 -47.28 -39.54
N LEU A 791 -15.23 -47.89 -38.56
CA LEU A 791 -14.61 -48.48 -37.37
C LEU A 791 -14.58 -49.98 -37.58
N ALA A 792 -13.43 -50.62 -37.39
CA ALA A 792 -13.27 -52.04 -37.60
C ALA A 792 -12.47 -52.72 -36.49
N LEU A 793 -12.88 -53.93 -36.12
CA LEU A 793 -12.05 -54.85 -35.37
C LEU A 793 -11.28 -55.72 -36.37
N VAL A 794 -9.95 -55.65 -36.34
CA VAL A 794 -9.11 -56.35 -37.32
C VAL A 794 -8.95 -57.81 -36.92
N ASP A 795 -9.24 -58.71 -37.86
CA ASP A 795 -8.98 -60.14 -37.68
C ASP A 795 -7.48 -60.39 -37.98
N PRO A 796 -6.70 -60.93 -37.02
CA PRO A 796 -5.27 -61.14 -37.18
C PRO A 796 -4.91 -62.21 -38.22
N SER A 797 -5.87 -63.02 -38.68
CA SER A 797 -5.67 -64.14 -39.60
C SER A 797 -6.06 -63.83 -41.04
N ASN A 798 -7.06 -62.98 -41.27
CA ASN A 798 -7.54 -62.63 -42.61
C ASN A 798 -8.26 -61.27 -42.64
N SER A 799 -7.74 -60.32 -43.41
CA SER A 799 -8.34 -58.98 -43.58
C SER A 799 -9.75 -58.96 -44.17
N GLY A 800 -10.19 -60.06 -44.81
CA GLY A 800 -11.56 -60.23 -45.31
C GLY A 800 -12.59 -60.60 -44.23
N ARG A 801 -12.14 -60.87 -43.00
CA ARG A 801 -13.00 -61.19 -41.84
C ARG A 801 -13.08 -60.07 -40.81
N ASP A 802 -12.48 -58.91 -41.09
CA ASP A 802 -12.58 -57.73 -40.23
C ASP A 802 -14.04 -57.37 -39.95
N LEU A 803 -14.39 -57.19 -38.68
CA LEU A 803 -15.71 -56.72 -38.30
C LEU A 803 -15.75 -55.20 -38.42
N ALA A 804 -16.20 -54.70 -39.57
CA ALA A 804 -16.25 -53.27 -39.87
C ALA A 804 -17.69 -52.72 -39.87
N LYS A 805 -17.88 -51.52 -39.33
CA LYS A 805 -19.13 -50.74 -39.43
C LYS A 805 -18.83 -49.29 -39.78
N THR A 806 -19.60 -48.71 -40.69
CA THR A 806 -19.34 -47.37 -41.23
C THR A 806 -20.41 -46.38 -40.80
N VAL A 807 -19.97 -45.29 -40.18
CA VAL A 807 -20.77 -44.13 -39.84
C VAL A 807 -20.66 -43.12 -40.99
N ASP A 808 -21.80 -42.82 -41.61
CA ASP A 808 -21.94 -41.70 -42.56
C ASP A 808 -22.57 -40.50 -41.85
N PRO A 809 -21.88 -39.35 -41.72
CA PRO A 809 -22.43 -38.15 -41.07
C PRO A 809 -23.77 -37.68 -41.63
N THR A 810 -24.10 -37.98 -42.89
CA THR A 810 -25.34 -37.55 -43.55
C THR A 810 -26.55 -38.45 -43.25
N ASN A 811 -26.30 -39.69 -42.81
CA ASN A 811 -27.33 -40.74 -42.66
C ASN A 811 -27.19 -41.55 -41.34
N ALA A 812 -26.33 -41.11 -40.43
CA ALA A 812 -26.07 -41.80 -39.17
C ALA A 812 -27.19 -41.55 -38.15
N ARG A 813 -27.47 -42.56 -37.31
CA ARG A 813 -28.31 -42.42 -36.09
C ARG A 813 -27.60 -41.67 -34.95
N CYS A 814 -26.57 -40.89 -35.25
CA CYS A 814 -25.79 -40.15 -34.27
C CYS A 814 -26.34 -38.74 -34.07
N PRO A 815 -26.23 -38.17 -32.86
CA PRO A 815 -26.62 -36.78 -32.62
C PRO A 815 -25.75 -35.82 -33.48
N PRO A 816 -26.34 -34.78 -34.11
CA PRO A 816 -25.60 -33.81 -34.94
C PRO A 816 -24.43 -33.15 -34.19
N GLU A 817 -24.57 -32.97 -32.88
CA GLU A 817 -23.57 -32.37 -31.99
C GLU A 817 -22.26 -33.17 -31.95
N ALA A 818 -22.28 -34.47 -32.24
CA ALA A 818 -21.08 -35.29 -32.31
C ALA A 818 -20.16 -34.88 -33.47
N PHE A 819 -20.71 -34.23 -34.51
CA PHE A 819 -20.00 -33.82 -35.73
C PHE A 819 -19.68 -32.32 -35.78
N HIS A 820 -20.21 -31.52 -34.85
CA HIS A 820 -19.95 -30.08 -34.82
C HIS A 820 -18.48 -29.77 -34.50
N ARG A 821 -18.06 -28.54 -34.83
CA ARG A 821 -16.74 -28.03 -34.44
C ARG A 821 -16.63 -28.00 -32.90
N PRO A 822 -15.61 -28.63 -32.30
CA PRO A 822 -15.41 -28.60 -30.85
C PRO A 822 -15.27 -27.16 -30.32
N LYS A 823 -16.18 -26.77 -29.43
CA LYS A 823 -16.12 -25.49 -28.72
C LYS A 823 -15.21 -25.56 -27.49
N GLY A 824 -15.23 -26.71 -26.79
CA GLY A 824 -14.36 -27.05 -25.66
C GLY A 824 -13.18 -27.93 -26.07
N THR A 825 -12.69 -28.78 -25.16
CA THR A 825 -11.61 -29.74 -25.45
C THR A 825 -12.05 -30.84 -26.42
N ARG A 826 -13.31 -31.26 -26.35
CA ARG A 826 -13.93 -32.29 -27.22
C ARG A 826 -15.42 -32.02 -27.42
N ASN A 827 -16.04 -32.74 -28.34
CA ASN A 827 -17.50 -32.84 -28.40
C ASN A 827 -18.02 -33.67 -27.21
N GLU A 828 -19.11 -33.20 -26.60
CA GLU A 828 -19.73 -33.90 -25.45
C GLU A 828 -20.34 -35.24 -25.88
N GLN A 829 -20.92 -35.27 -27.09
CA GLN A 829 -21.50 -36.46 -27.70
C GLN A 829 -20.47 -37.21 -28.55
N ALA A 830 -20.43 -38.54 -28.41
CA ALA A 830 -19.64 -39.45 -29.23
C ALA A 830 -20.55 -40.13 -30.27
N CYS A 831 -19.97 -40.61 -31.37
CA CYS A 831 -20.72 -41.32 -32.41
C CYS A 831 -20.08 -42.69 -32.69
N GLY A 832 -20.90 -43.71 -32.95
CA GLY A 832 -20.44 -45.08 -33.15
C GLY A 832 -21.55 -46.09 -32.96
N TYR A 833 -21.19 -47.32 -32.58
CA TYR A 833 -22.14 -48.41 -32.40
C TYR A 833 -22.09 -48.94 -30.99
N SER A 834 -23.24 -48.95 -30.32
CA SER A 834 -23.40 -49.48 -28.96
C SER A 834 -23.24 -50.99 -28.87
N ALA A 835 -23.60 -51.72 -29.92
CA ALA A 835 -23.41 -53.16 -30.03
C ALA A 835 -22.48 -53.45 -31.22
N PHE A 836 -21.16 -53.41 -30.99
CA PHE A 836 -20.15 -53.68 -32.00
C PHE A 836 -19.83 -55.17 -32.08
N LEU A 837 -19.42 -55.79 -30.96
CA LEU A 837 -19.08 -57.21 -30.83
C LEU A 837 -19.57 -57.75 -29.48
N ALA A 838 -20.07 -58.99 -29.41
CA ALA A 838 -20.35 -59.66 -28.15
C ALA A 838 -19.05 -60.05 -27.42
N VAL A 839 -18.99 -59.87 -26.09
CA VAL A 839 -17.74 -60.04 -25.30
C VAL A 839 -17.18 -61.46 -25.40
N ASP A 840 -18.04 -62.46 -25.52
CA ASP A 840 -17.67 -63.88 -25.72
C ASP A 840 -16.89 -64.12 -27.02
N ARG A 841 -17.20 -63.37 -28.08
CA ARG A 841 -16.55 -63.43 -29.39
C ARG A 841 -15.26 -62.61 -29.49
N LEU A 842 -14.87 -61.89 -28.43
CA LEU A 842 -13.64 -61.08 -28.45
C LEU A 842 -12.39 -61.92 -28.69
N LYS A 843 -12.39 -63.17 -28.23
CA LYS A 843 -11.29 -64.12 -28.43
C LYS A 843 -10.98 -64.38 -29.91
N ASP A 844 -11.99 -64.28 -30.78
CA ASP A 844 -11.83 -64.51 -32.23
C ASP A 844 -10.92 -63.46 -32.90
N TYR A 845 -10.76 -62.28 -32.29
CA TYR A 845 -9.99 -61.15 -32.82
C TYR A 845 -8.72 -60.84 -32.00
N MET A 846 -8.41 -61.67 -31.02
CA MET A 846 -7.26 -61.48 -30.14
C MET A 846 -5.98 -62.13 -30.69
N ARG A 847 -4.86 -61.43 -30.52
CA ARG A 847 -3.51 -61.97 -30.74
C ARG A 847 -2.57 -61.46 -29.65
N ASP A 848 -1.85 -62.38 -29.00
CA ASP A 848 -0.87 -62.06 -27.95
C ASP A 848 -1.42 -61.13 -26.84
N GLY A 849 -2.65 -61.38 -26.39
CA GLY A 849 -3.33 -60.59 -25.35
C GLY A 849 -3.88 -59.23 -25.82
N SER A 850 -3.75 -58.91 -27.11
CA SER A 850 -4.09 -57.61 -27.69
C SER A 850 -5.13 -57.72 -28.81
N VAL A 851 -5.84 -56.63 -29.10
CA VAL A 851 -6.76 -56.50 -30.24
C VAL A 851 -6.46 -55.21 -30.99
N ILE A 852 -6.57 -55.24 -32.32
CA ILE A 852 -6.34 -54.06 -33.16
C ILE A 852 -7.69 -53.48 -33.59
N ILE A 853 -7.92 -52.20 -33.24
CA ILE A 853 -9.06 -51.42 -33.70
C ILE A 853 -8.58 -50.46 -34.78
N ARG A 854 -9.22 -50.52 -35.95
CA ARG A 854 -8.92 -49.66 -37.09
C ARG A 854 -10.01 -48.61 -37.27
N ALA A 855 -9.60 -47.36 -37.42
CA ALA A 855 -10.45 -46.28 -37.90
C ALA A 855 -10.00 -45.84 -39.30
N THR A 856 -10.94 -45.81 -40.24
CA THR A 856 -10.70 -45.43 -41.63
C THR A 856 -11.63 -44.29 -42.01
N VAL A 857 -11.07 -43.14 -42.36
CA VAL A 857 -11.83 -41.95 -42.79
C VAL A 857 -11.72 -41.82 -44.30
N ASP A 858 -12.87 -41.73 -44.99
CA ASP A 858 -12.91 -41.52 -46.45
C ASP A 858 -12.52 -40.08 -46.78
N MET A 859 -11.45 -39.90 -47.56
CA MET A 859 -10.88 -38.58 -47.88
C MET A 859 -11.49 -37.97 -49.15
N ARG A 860 -12.55 -38.56 -49.73
CA ARG A 860 -13.29 -37.93 -50.82
C ARG A 860 -13.94 -36.63 -50.33
N SER A 861 -13.68 -35.55 -51.06
CA SER A 861 -14.32 -34.24 -50.93
C SER A 861 -15.72 -34.24 -51.53
#